data_AF-A0A7W7YA17-F1
#
_entry.id   AF-A0A7W7YA17-F1
#
_cell.length_a   1.000
_cell.length_b   1.000
_cell.length_c   1.000
_cell.angle_alpha   90.00
_cell.angle_beta   90.00
_cell.angle_gamma   90.00
#
_symmetry.space_group_name_H-M   'P 1'
#
loop_
_entity.id
_entity.type
_entity.pdbx_description
1 polymer ?
#
loop_
_entity_poly.entity_id
_entity_poly.type
_entity_poly.pdbx_seq_one_letter_code
_entity_poly.pdbx_strand_id
1 'polypeptide(L)'
;MPEKQRFEPQDTLSGQDFSFRQNKEMSSAQANETFVVDARFNRALGENGETLGFAKKKFDNDPVVQQQREDLAISEAEKLGELQSKPEVQKWVVDKAVLDNPQVALNNLDDSLSKARKSLERARNEETPDQDAVKALEKEVAVLEKQRAGVMNVMNNPELERMRLLEVQKRNPSITQYVKQFEANKAATALMRSNQGIGASSGNLYADKAMLDDSSLGGDRHLLARAVASHEVDKLIGLNVCAQEKFGQDEQGNLIGVSVQCDGAGVRSQHGQNEWGQTTTAFLDIDYSAPNVQKGLYDLEALDYITGQIDRHQGNIFVDPDTGKVTGIDNDLAFPEVEREQMIAKGEALAKKAVLGMPKMMHQDTAAKIAAMDPEELRRTLESVQSPDGSQKLSKAEIDGAVGRLQNLQRGLAANPSPIKVVAQFDETTYRESIEAQEREALESGLGTDANNTSYIGSIENERKYTQQKIDAGDDLFTKRTEESVGKAKINPEYAAFKQQMNPGQQADYRAMQQQVEKLEGDLAEVRREMAKMQNPTARDKLAALRHGGVDRVRQQLLAKETAIAKELNSRMNGMKLMAAPHVEALQQSQAKAQAERQAQKQAVAQSRVVSPAPQNAGSQNLAASQKAPEPAKLAPLPKAAEDEQDVSDLDLDDDDPKVEVEPKKEDLQKKPSVGDILKKSHSTPNLGGLQQGVEAEEHKPAANSLRASGGWQSAKPSGPKPGGNSLSSSRH
;
A
#
# COMPACT_ATOMS: atom_id res chain seq x y z
N MET A 1 -36.14 -14.29 4.34
CA MET A 1 -35.89 -13.55 5.60
C MET A 1 -34.80 -12.53 5.29
N PRO A 2 -34.88 -11.27 5.75
CA PRO A 2 -33.99 -10.25 5.21
C PRO A 2 -32.56 -10.54 5.68
N GLU A 3 -31.60 -10.58 4.77
CA GLU A 3 -30.13 -10.70 5.01
C GLU A 3 -29.57 -9.68 6.03
N LYS A 4 -30.39 -8.72 6.47
CA LYS A 4 -30.10 -7.55 7.31
C LYS A 4 -29.80 -7.82 8.79
N GLN A 5 -29.52 -9.05 9.23
CA GLN A 5 -29.35 -9.35 10.67
C GLN A 5 -28.09 -10.15 11.02
N ARG A 6 -27.14 -10.24 10.09
CA ARG A 6 -25.82 -10.82 10.36
C ARG A 6 -24.87 -9.69 10.74
N PHE A 7 -24.59 -9.61 12.04
CA PHE A 7 -23.77 -8.54 12.58
C PHE A 7 -22.29 -8.89 12.51
N GLU A 8 -21.87 -10.08 12.98
CA GLU A 8 -20.44 -10.41 13.00
C GLU A 8 -19.90 -10.63 11.58
N PRO A 9 -18.69 -10.14 11.31
CA PRO A 9 -18.06 -10.36 10.03
C PRO A 9 -17.66 -11.83 9.88
N GLN A 10 -17.65 -12.34 8.65
CA GLN A 10 -17.17 -13.70 8.38
C GLN A 10 -15.65 -13.74 8.40
N ASP A 11 -15.07 -14.91 8.68
CA ASP A 11 -13.63 -15.15 8.50
C ASP A 11 -13.27 -15.12 7.01
N THR A 12 -14.17 -15.63 6.17
CA THR A 12 -14.10 -15.55 4.71
C THR A 12 -15.29 -14.77 4.17
N LEU A 13 -15.03 -13.68 3.45
CA LEU A 13 -16.09 -12.85 2.87
C LEU A 13 -16.66 -13.50 1.60
N SER A 14 -17.99 -13.62 1.51
CA SER A 14 -18.66 -14.07 0.29
C SER A 14 -18.94 -12.90 -0.66
N GLY A 15 -18.83 -13.11 -1.98
CA GLY A 15 -19.12 -12.10 -2.99
C GLY A 15 -20.57 -11.60 -2.99
N GLN A 16 -21.45 -12.29 -2.26
CA GLN A 16 -22.82 -11.84 -2.00
C GLN A 16 -22.88 -10.75 -0.92
N ASP A 17 -21.90 -10.72 -0.01
CA ASP A 17 -21.87 -9.82 1.15
C ASP A 17 -21.25 -8.47 0.87
N PHE A 18 -20.70 -8.26 -0.32
CA PHE A 18 -20.08 -7.00 -0.67
C PHE A 18 -20.24 -6.67 -2.15
N SER A 19 -20.00 -5.41 -2.49
CA SER A 19 -19.89 -4.95 -3.86
C SER A 19 -18.50 -4.43 -4.13
N PHE A 20 -18.04 -4.63 -5.37
CA PHE A 20 -16.80 -4.09 -5.87
C PHE A 20 -17.00 -2.77 -6.60
N ARG A 21 -16.07 -1.86 -6.39
CA ARG A 21 -15.83 -0.74 -7.31
C ARG A 21 -14.36 -0.48 -7.44
N GLN A 22 -13.98 0.14 -8.56
CA GLN A 22 -12.61 0.60 -8.74
C GLN A 22 -12.25 1.58 -7.61
N ASN A 23 -11.06 1.41 -7.05
CA ASN A 23 -10.53 2.33 -6.06
C ASN A 23 -10.11 3.64 -6.76
N LYS A 24 -11.06 4.58 -6.89
CA LYS A 24 -10.76 5.94 -7.37
C LYS A 24 -9.93 6.76 -6.38
N GLU A 25 -9.76 6.21 -5.17
CA GLU A 25 -8.96 6.74 -4.07
C GLU A 25 -7.64 5.96 -3.93
N MET A 26 -7.15 5.28 -4.99
CA MET A 26 -5.81 4.65 -5.09
C MET A 26 -4.66 5.62 -4.72
N SER A 27 -5.00 6.87 -4.53
CA SER A 27 -4.17 7.94 -4.04
C SER A 27 -4.19 8.12 -2.51
N SER A 28 -5.35 8.06 -1.84
CA SER A 28 -5.57 8.81 -0.59
C SER A 28 -5.92 8.01 0.66
N ALA A 29 -6.27 6.73 0.51
CA ALA A 29 -6.78 5.92 1.61
C ALA A 29 -6.06 4.60 1.83
N GLN A 30 -5.78 3.75 0.83
CA GLN A 30 -4.92 2.55 0.94
C GLN A 30 -4.36 2.28 -0.46
N ALA A 31 -3.27 2.98 -0.80
CA ALA A 31 -2.89 3.32 -2.17
C ALA A 31 -2.53 2.12 -3.09
N ASN A 32 -2.23 0.96 -2.51
CA ASN A 32 -1.77 -0.22 -3.27
C ASN A 32 -2.90 -1.22 -3.58
N GLU A 33 -4.10 -0.98 -3.06
CA GLU A 33 -5.26 -1.82 -3.28
C GLU A 33 -6.08 -1.34 -4.48
N THR A 34 -6.36 -2.24 -5.42
CA THR A 34 -6.96 -1.88 -6.73
C THR A 34 -8.46 -1.62 -6.63
N PHE A 35 -9.13 -2.22 -5.65
CA PHE A 35 -10.59 -2.18 -5.53
C PHE A 35 -11.02 -1.75 -4.13
N VAL A 36 -12.18 -1.10 -4.06
CA VAL A 36 -12.91 -0.90 -2.81
C VAL A 36 -14.01 -1.95 -2.72
N VAL A 37 -14.12 -2.54 -1.53
CA VAL A 37 -15.15 -3.47 -1.12
C VAL A 37 -16.08 -2.72 -0.20
N ASP A 38 -17.30 -2.46 -0.66
CA ASP A 38 -18.37 -1.91 0.17
C ASP A 38 -19.28 -3.05 0.60
N ALA A 39 -19.49 -3.20 1.91
CA ALA A 39 -20.40 -4.19 2.44
C ALA A 39 -21.83 -4.01 1.91
N ARG A 40 -22.48 -5.12 1.59
CA ARG A 40 -23.92 -5.20 1.31
C ARG A 40 -24.68 -5.51 2.59
N PHE A 41 -25.96 -5.13 2.59
CA PHE A 41 -26.91 -5.51 3.63
C PHE A 41 -26.49 -5.16 5.07
N ASN A 42 -25.67 -4.11 5.24
CA ASN A 42 -25.10 -3.70 6.52
C ASN A 42 -24.21 -4.76 7.19
N ARG A 43 -23.68 -5.73 6.44
CA ARG A 43 -22.77 -6.73 7.01
C ARG A 43 -21.43 -6.09 7.37
N ALA A 44 -20.89 -6.38 8.54
CA ALA A 44 -19.54 -5.94 8.85
C ALA A 44 -18.52 -6.71 8.00
N LEU A 45 -17.50 -6.02 7.51
CA LEU A 45 -16.30 -6.63 6.95
C LEU A 45 -15.28 -6.88 8.06
N GLY A 46 -15.16 -5.94 9.01
CA GLY A 46 -14.23 -5.99 10.12
C GLY A 46 -14.85 -6.21 11.49
N GLU A 47 -14.02 -6.58 12.47
CA GLU A 47 -14.42 -6.91 13.84
C GLU A 47 -15.06 -5.74 14.60
N ASN A 48 -14.83 -4.49 14.18
CA ASN A 48 -15.43 -3.30 14.81
C ASN A 48 -16.65 -2.78 14.05
N GLY A 49 -17.07 -3.48 12.99
CA GLY A 49 -18.24 -3.11 12.20
C GLY A 49 -17.91 -2.33 10.95
N GLU A 50 -16.64 -2.30 10.55
CA GLU A 50 -16.18 -1.64 9.33
C GLU A 50 -16.98 -2.16 8.12
N THR A 51 -17.63 -1.26 7.38
CA THR A 51 -18.43 -1.59 6.18
C THR A 51 -17.66 -1.37 4.88
N LEU A 52 -16.40 -0.94 4.98
CA LEU A 52 -15.54 -0.67 3.85
C LEU A 52 -14.23 -1.41 4.06
N GLY A 53 -13.74 -2.00 2.98
CA GLY A 53 -12.44 -2.64 2.89
C GLY A 53 -11.84 -2.33 1.53
N PHE A 54 -10.58 -2.71 1.37
CA PHE A 54 -9.83 -2.56 0.15
C PHE A 54 -9.34 -3.93 -0.26
N ALA A 55 -9.46 -4.22 -1.55
CA ALA A 55 -9.19 -5.55 -2.04
C ALA A 55 -8.17 -5.56 -3.17
N LYS A 56 -7.31 -6.57 -3.06
CA LYS A 56 -6.49 -7.09 -4.12
C LYS A 56 -7.20 -8.31 -4.66
N LYS A 57 -7.62 -8.20 -5.92
CA LYS A 57 -7.90 -9.41 -6.68
C LYS A 57 -6.59 -10.18 -6.80
N LYS A 58 -6.70 -11.50 -6.77
CA LYS A 58 -5.62 -12.36 -7.22
C LYS A 58 -5.08 -11.80 -8.54
N PHE A 59 -3.81 -11.40 -8.53
CA PHE A 59 -3.13 -11.11 -9.77
C PHE A 59 -2.88 -12.46 -10.40
N ASP A 60 -3.84 -12.95 -11.17
CA ASP A 60 -3.47 -13.95 -12.14
C ASP A 60 -2.36 -13.30 -12.97
N ASN A 61 -1.18 -13.92 -13.01
CA ASN A 61 -0.22 -13.74 -14.10
C ASN A 61 -0.84 -14.26 -15.41
N ASP A 62 -2.14 -14.06 -15.60
CA ASP A 62 -2.85 -14.26 -16.84
C ASP A 62 -2.16 -13.33 -17.84
N PRO A 63 -1.44 -13.91 -18.82
CA PRO A 63 -0.76 -13.13 -19.84
C PRO A 63 -1.73 -12.20 -20.55
N VAL A 64 -3.02 -12.53 -20.60
CA VAL A 64 -4.07 -11.66 -21.17
C VAL A 64 -4.28 -10.41 -20.32
N VAL A 65 -4.36 -10.52 -19.00
CA VAL A 65 -4.52 -9.35 -18.11
C VAL A 65 -3.26 -8.49 -18.12
N GLN A 66 -2.07 -9.11 -18.12
CA GLN A 66 -0.81 -8.37 -18.25
C GLN A 66 -0.74 -7.65 -19.60
N GLN A 67 -1.05 -8.33 -20.70
CA GLN A 67 -1.13 -7.73 -22.02
C GLN A 67 -2.15 -6.59 -22.06
N GLN A 68 -3.32 -6.73 -21.43
CA GLN A 68 -4.32 -5.65 -21.35
C GLN A 68 -3.78 -4.41 -20.62
N ARG A 69 -2.96 -4.58 -19.58
CA ARG A 69 -2.32 -3.46 -18.86
C ARG A 69 -1.23 -2.81 -19.70
N GLU A 70 -0.42 -3.62 -20.38
CA GLU A 70 0.59 -3.12 -21.32
C GLU A 70 -0.08 -2.37 -22.48
N ASP A 71 -1.12 -2.94 -23.08
CA ASP A 71 -1.92 -2.34 -24.15
C ASP A 71 -2.58 -1.04 -23.67
N LEU A 72 -3.11 -1.01 -22.43
CA LEU A 72 -3.63 0.21 -21.83
C LEU A 72 -2.53 1.26 -21.66
N ALA A 73 -1.37 0.91 -21.08
CA ALA A 73 -0.26 1.84 -20.90
C ALA A 73 0.26 2.37 -22.24
N ILE A 74 0.36 1.51 -23.25
CA ILE A 74 0.71 1.91 -24.63
C ILE A 74 -0.34 2.85 -25.19
N SER A 75 -1.63 2.51 -25.09
CA SER A 75 -2.73 3.35 -25.60
C SER A 75 -2.78 4.72 -24.92
N GLU A 76 -2.62 4.77 -23.60
CA GLU A 76 -2.60 6.03 -22.86
C GLU A 76 -1.34 6.86 -23.18
N ALA A 77 -0.20 6.22 -23.45
CA ALA A 77 1.03 6.88 -23.89
C ALA A 77 0.92 7.41 -25.34
N GLU A 78 0.25 6.70 -26.24
CA GLU A 78 -0.02 7.15 -27.61
C GLU A 78 -0.92 8.39 -27.61
N LYS A 79 -2.04 8.36 -26.88
CA LYS A 79 -2.93 9.52 -26.70
C LYS A 79 -2.19 10.72 -26.10
N LEU A 80 -1.31 10.48 -25.13
CA LEU A 80 -0.49 11.52 -24.54
C LEU A 80 0.47 12.12 -25.58
N GLY A 81 1.13 11.27 -26.39
CA GLY A 81 2.01 11.68 -27.46
C GLY A 81 1.31 12.50 -28.55
N GLU A 82 0.11 12.11 -28.94
CA GLU A 82 -0.74 12.88 -29.87
C GLU A 82 -1.05 14.27 -29.32
N LEU A 83 -1.47 14.37 -28.06
CA LEU A 83 -1.73 15.66 -27.43
C LEU A 83 -0.44 16.49 -27.26
N GLN A 84 0.67 15.85 -26.91
CA GLN A 84 1.97 16.49 -26.77
C GLN A 84 2.54 16.98 -28.10
N SER A 85 2.12 16.41 -29.24
CA SER A 85 2.53 16.88 -30.57
C SER A 85 1.89 18.20 -30.97
N LYS A 86 0.82 18.63 -30.29
CA LYS A 86 0.10 19.86 -30.60
C LYS A 86 0.95 21.10 -30.22
N PRO A 87 1.12 22.08 -31.11
CA PRO A 87 1.99 23.24 -30.86
C PRO A 87 1.63 24.02 -29.58
N GLU A 88 0.33 24.17 -29.29
CA GLU A 88 -0.14 24.85 -28.09
C GLU A 88 0.25 24.12 -26.79
N VAL A 89 0.28 22.79 -26.81
CA VAL A 89 0.65 21.97 -25.66
C VAL A 89 2.17 22.00 -25.49
N GLN A 90 2.94 21.85 -26.57
CA GLN A 90 4.41 21.96 -26.51
C GLN A 90 4.85 23.29 -25.91
N LYS A 91 4.24 24.38 -26.37
CA LYS A 91 4.53 25.71 -25.84
C LYS A 91 4.17 25.79 -24.35
N TRP A 92 2.99 25.31 -23.96
CA TRP A 92 2.56 25.34 -22.56
C TRP A 92 3.46 24.49 -21.65
N VAL A 93 3.89 23.31 -22.10
CA VAL A 93 4.81 22.44 -21.36
C VAL A 93 6.17 23.11 -21.16
N VAL A 94 6.71 23.76 -22.21
CA VAL A 94 7.98 24.51 -22.12
C VAL A 94 7.83 25.70 -21.16
N ASP A 95 6.77 26.50 -21.31
CA ASP A 95 6.52 27.64 -20.44
C ASP A 95 6.34 27.18 -18.97
N LYS A 96 5.63 26.07 -18.74
CA LYS A 96 5.47 25.49 -17.39
C LYS A 96 6.80 24.98 -16.85
N ALA A 97 7.64 24.31 -17.64
CA ALA A 97 8.96 23.86 -17.20
C ALA A 97 9.88 25.04 -16.82
N VAL A 98 9.77 26.18 -17.52
CA VAL A 98 10.46 27.43 -17.16
C VAL A 98 9.91 27.99 -15.84
N LEU A 99 8.59 27.95 -15.63
CA LEU A 99 7.98 28.36 -14.36
C LEU A 99 8.42 27.47 -13.19
N ASP A 100 8.45 26.15 -13.38
CA ASP A 100 8.78 25.18 -12.34
C ASP A 100 10.29 25.21 -11.98
N ASN A 101 11.17 25.49 -12.95
CA ASN A 101 12.63 25.47 -12.76
C ASN A 101 13.35 26.63 -13.47
N PRO A 102 13.07 27.89 -13.11
CA PRO A 102 13.54 29.04 -13.87
C PRO A 102 15.06 29.20 -13.82
N GLN A 103 15.71 28.81 -12.72
CA GLN A 103 17.17 28.86 -12.60
C GLN A 103 17.87 27.88 -13.55
N VAL A 104 17.32 26.66 -13.71
CA VAL A 104 17.86 25.67 -14.65
C VAL A 104 17.69 26.16 -16.09
N ALA A 105 16.51 26.72 -16.41
CA ALA A 105 16.26 27.34 -17.71
C ALA A 105 17.23 28.49 -18.00
N LEU A 106 17.48 29.35 -17.00
CA LEU A 106 18.43 30.47 -17.12
C LEU A 106 19.85 29.98 -17.37
N ASN A 107 20.33 28.99 -16.61
CA ASN A 107 21.68 28.42 -16.78
C ASN A 107 21.87 27.82 -18.19
N ASN A 108 20.88 27.06 -18.68
CA ASN A 108 20.92 26.47 -20.02
C ASN A 108 20.95 27.55 -21.13
N LEU A 109 20.21 28.65 -20.93
CA LEU A 109 20.21 29.79 -21.85
C LEU A 109 21.54 30.56 -21.81
N ASP A 110 22.12 30.75 -20.63
CA ASP A 110 23.43 31.41 -20.48
C ASP A 110 24.54 30.60 -21.15
N ASP A 111 24.53 29.27 -21.02
CA ASP A 111 25.46 28.39 -21.72
C ASP A 111 25.30 28.46 -23.24
N SER A 112 24.06 28.44 -23.73
CA SER A 112 23.75 28.54 -25.16
C SER A 112 24.14 29.90 -25.72
N LEU A 113 23.85 30.98 -24.99
CA LEU A 113 24.20 32.35 -25.35
C LEU A 113 25.72 32.56 -25.37
N SER A 114 26.44 31.97 -24.41
CA SER A 114 27.90 31.97 -24.37
C SER A 114 28.50 31.26 -25.60
N LYS A 115 27.96 30.10 -25.99
CA LYS A 115 28.37 29.38 -27.21
C LYS A 115 28.08 30.18 -28.48
N ALA A 116 26.86 30.72 -28.61
CA ALA A 116 26.47 31.52 -29.78
C ALA A 116 27.32 32.78 -29.94
N ARG A 117 27.61 33.49 -28.83
CA ARG A 117 28.48 34.67 -28.84
C ARG A 117 29.91 34.33 -29.26
N LYS A 118 30.48 33.21 -28.78
CA LYS A 118 31.80 32.74 -29.21
C LYS A 118 31.83 32.37 -30.70
N SER A 119 30.78 31.72 -31.21
CA SER A 119 30.66 31.42 -32.64
C SER A 119 30.57 32.69 -33.48
N LEU A 120 29.77 33.67 -33.05
CA LEU A 120 29.65 34.98 -33.69
C LEU A 120 30.98 35.73 -33.71
N GLU A 121 31.70 35.74 -32.59
CA GLU A 121 33.02 36.36 -32.48
C GLU A 121 34.03 35.70 -33.43
N ARG A 122 34.05 34.36 -33.50
CA ARG A 122 34.90 33.64 -34.45
C ARG A 122 34.57 33.99 -35.91
N ALA A 123 33.29 33.93 -36.29
CA ALA A 123 32.85 34.26 -37.64
C ALA A 123 33.21 35.70 -38.04
N ARG A 124 33.11 36.65 -37.10
CA ARG A 124 33.52 38.05 -37.32
C ARG A 124 35.04 38.23 -37.47
N ASN A 125 35.84 37.34 -36.89
CA ASN A 125 37.31 37.40 -36.86
C ASN A 125 37.98 36.61 -38.00
N GLU A 126 37.22 35.98 -38.90
CA GLU A 126 37.78 35.32 -40.10
C GLU A 126 38.38 36.36 -41.06
N GLU A 127 39.40 35.98 -41.84
CA GLU A 127 40.04 36.90 -42.81
C GLU A 127 39.05 37.43 -43.87
N THR A 128 38.06 36.60 -44.22
CA THR A 128 36.96 36.95 -45.12
C THR A 128 35.63 36.48 -44.50
N PRO A 129 35.03 37.25 -43.58
CA PRO A 129 33.82 36.85 -42.88
C PRO A 129 32.65 36.64 -43.86
N ASP A 130 32.03 35.46 -43.81
CA ASP A 130 30.76 35.22 -44.47
C ASP A 130 29.67 36.06 -43.80
N GLN A 131 29.21 37.11 -44.49
CA GLN A 131 28.25 38.08 -43.96
C GLN A 131 26.88 37.45 -43.66
N ASP A 132 26.49 36.41 -44.39
CA ASP A 132 25.20 35.74 -44.15
C ASP A 132 25.29 34.85 -42.92
N ALA A 133 26.42 34.17 -42.71
CA ALA A 133 26.69 33.41 -41.49
C ALA A 133 26.74 34.32 -40.25
N VAL A 134 27.41 35.48 -40.34
CA VAL A 134 27.46 36.48 -39.26
C VAL A 134 26.05 36.98 -38.91
N LYS A 135 25.23 37.36 -39.90
CA LYS A 135 23.84 37.80 -39.67
C LYS A 135 22.97 36.71 -39.06
N ALA A 136 23.16 35.45 -39.47
CA ALA A 136 22.43 34.31 -38.90
C ALA A 136 22.76 34.14 -37.41
N LEU A 137 24.05 34.21 -37.04
CA LEU A 137 24.51 34.12 -35.65
C LEU A 137 24.07 35.34 -34.81
N GLU A 138 24.07 36.55 -35.37
CA GLU A 138 23.52 37.73 -34.70
C GLU A 138 22.03 37.56 -34.37
N LYS A 139 21.26 37.02 -35.31
CA LYS A 139 19.85 36.71 -35.11
C LYS A 139 19.66 35.65 -34.03
N GLU A 140 20.50 34.62 -34.01
CA GLU A 140 20.48 33.59 -32.96
C GLU A 140 20.76 34.17 -31.57
N VAL A 141 21.82 34.98 -31.43
CA VAL A 141 22.16 35.68 -30.18
C VAL A 141 21.00 36.55 -29.70
N ALA A 142 20.38 37.33 -30.61
CA ALA A 142 19.24 38.19 -30.25
C ALA A 142 18.01 37.37 -29.79
N VAL A 143 17.76 36.20 -30.39
CA VAL A 143 16.68 35.29 -29.95
C VAL A 143 16.97 34.75 -28.55
N LEU A 144 18.19 34.28 -28.30
CA LEU A 144 18.60 33.76 -26.99
C LEU A 144 18.55 34.83 -25.89
N GLU A 145 18.97 36.07 -26.19
CA GLU A 145 18.87 37.20 -25.25
C GLU A 145 17.41 37.51 -24.91
N LYS A 146 16.50 37.47 -25.89
CA LYS A 146 15.07 37.66 -25.66
C LYS A 146 14.48 36.54 -24.81
N GLN A 147 14.85 35.28 -25.06
CA GLN A 147 14.42 34.14 -24.24
C GLN A 147 14.92 34.27 -22.80
N ARG A 148 16.19 34.63 -22.62
CA ARG A 148 16.80 34.90 -21.32
C ARG A 148 16.05 35.98 -20.55
N ALA A 149 15.71 37.10 -21.21
CA ALA A 149 14.91 38.16 -20.62
C ALA A 149 13.50 37.67 -20.20
N GLY A 150 12.91 36.77 -20.99
CA GLY A 150 11.66 36.09 -20.64
C GLY A 150 11.77 35.28 -19.35
N VAL A 151 12.79 34.42 -19.22
CA VAL A 151 13.03 33.64 -17.99
C VAL A 151 13.28 34.54 -16.79
N MET A 152 14.06 35.61 -16.95
CA MET A 152 14.25 36.61 -15.88
C MET A 152 12.93 37.27 -15.46
N ASN A 153 12.01 37.51 -16.40
CA ASN A 153 10.70 38.03 -16.06
C ASN A 153 9.85 37.02 -15.26
N VAL A 154 9.94 35.73 -15.59
CA VAL A 154 9.30 34.65 -14.81
C VAL A 154 9.89 34.59 -13.40
N MET A 155 11.22 34.68 -13.25
CA MET A 155 11.87 34.73 -11.93
C MET A 155 11.42 35.92 -11.10
N ASN A 156 11.23 37.08 -11.73
CA ASN A 156 10.81 38.30 -11.05
C ASN A 156 9.30 38.33 -10.75
N ASN A 157 8.48 37.58 -11.51
CA ASN A 157 7.02 37.60 -11.41
C ASN A 157 6.41 36.18 -11.57
N PRO A 158 6.78 35.20 -10.73
CA PRO A 158 6.38 33.80 -10.93
C PRO A 158 4.87 33.62 -10.84
N GLU A 159 4.19 34.32 -9.92
CA GLU A 159 2.74 34.26 -9.75
C GLU A 159 1.97 34.80 -10.95
N LEU A 160 2.48 35.86 -11.61
CA LEU A 160 1.85 36.40 -12.81
C LEU A 160 1.93 35.38 -13.96
N GLU A 161 3.07 34.72 -14.11
CA GLU A 161 3.26 33.69 -15.13
C GLU A 161 2.42 32.43 -14.84
N ARG A 162 2.36 32.01 -13.57
CA ARG A 162 1.47 30.95 -13.07
C ARG A 162 0.01 31.23 -13.45
N MET A 163 -0.50 32.42 -13.11
CA MET A 163 -1.87 32.83 -13.46
C MET A 163 -2.09 32.88 -14.99
N ARG A 164 -1.11 33.36 -15.76
CA ARG A 164 -1.17 33.36 -17.23
C ARG A 164 -1.32 31.94 -17.77
N LEU A 165 -0.53 31.00 -17.27
CA LEU A 165 -0.52 29.61 -17.72
C LEU A 165 -1.80 28.86 -17.33
N LEU A 166 -2.35 29.11 -16.15
CA LEU A 166 -3.65 28.57 -15.74
C LEU A 166 -4.77 29.07 -16.65
N GLU A 167 -4.76 30.37 -16.99
CA GLU A 167 -5.76 30.94 -17.90
C GLU A 167 -5.63 30.35 -19.32
N VAL A 168 -4.40 30.14 -19.79
CA VAL A 168 -4.13 29.44 -21.05
C VAL A 168 -4.66 28.01 -21.03
N GLN A 169 -4.42 27.25 -19.94
CA GLN A 169 -4.96 25.90 -19.78
C GLN A 169 -6.49 25.90 -19.80
N LYS A 170 -7.14 26.80 -19.06
CA LYS A 170 -8.61 26.93 -18.99
C LYS A 170 -9.23 27.24 -20.35
N ARG A 171 -8.59 28.10 -21.14
CA ARG A 171 -9.08 28.51 -22.47
C ARG A 171 -8.78 27.51 -23.57
N ASN A 172 -7.85 26.58 -23.35
CA ASN A 172 -7.38 25.67 -24.38
C ASN A 172 -7.75 24.20 -24.06
N PRO A 173 -8.74 23.64 -24.78
CA PRO A 173 -9.17 22.26 -24.57
C PRO A 173 -8.06 21.22 -24.75
N SER A 174 -7.12 21.43 -25.67
CA SER A 174 -5.99 20.51 -25.90
C SER A 174 -5.08 20.42 -24.68
N ILE A 175 -4.81 21.54 -24.01
CA ILE A 175 -3.96 21.58 -22.80
C ILE A 175 -4.70 20.92 -21.62
N THR A 176 -5.98 21.24 -21.44
CA THR A 176 -6.80 20.58 -20.40
C THR A 176 -6.88 19.07 -20.61
N GLN A 177 -7.05 18.60 -21.86
CA GLN A 177 -7.01 17.18 -22.19
C GLN A 177 -5.64 16.57 -21.95
N TYR A 178 -4.56 17.28 -22.28
CA TYR A 178 -3.18 16.82 -22.04
C TYR A 178 -2.93 16.54 -20.56
N VAL A 179 -3.29 17.45 -19.65
CA VAL A 179 -3.10 17.23 -18.20
C VAL A 179 -3.88 16.00 -17.72
N LYS A 180 -5.14 15.85 -18.13
CA LYS A 180 -5.94 14.66 -17.76
C LYS A 180 -5.32 13.37 -18.29
N GLN A 181 -4.86 13.40 -19.54
CA GLN A 181 -4.24 12.27 -20.20
C GLN A 181 -2.87 11.92 -19.58
N PHE A 182 -2.13 12.91 -19.11
CA PHE A 182 -0.88 12.73 -18.40
C PHE A 182 -1.08 11.94 -17.10
N GLU A 183 -2.10 12.30 -16.30
CA GLU A 183 -2.44 11.57 -15.08
C GLU A 183 -2.96 10.16 -15.39
N ALA A 184 -3.75 9.98 -16.44
CA ALA A 184 -4.22 8.66 -16.88
C ALA A 184 -3.05 7.75 -17.30
N ASN A 185 -2.11 8.28 -18.08
CA ASN A 185 -0.89 7.57 -18.49
C ASN A 185 0.00 7.23 -17.28
N LYS A 186 0.15 8.15 -16.32
CA LYS A 186 0.89 7.92 -15.08
C LYS A 186 0.27 6.77 -14.27
N ALA A 187 -1.07 6.76 -14.12
CA ALA A 187 -1.79 5.69 -13.44
C ALA A 187 -1.67 4.33 -14.16
N ALA A 188 -1.82 4.30 -15.49
CA ALA A 188 -1.64 3.08 -16.29
C ALA A 188 -0.21 2.53 -16.20
N THR A 189 0.80 3.41 -16.26
CA THR A 189 2.21 3.03 -16.11
C THR A 189 2.50 2.51 -14.71
N ALA A 190 1.94 3.13 -13.67
CA ALA A 190 2.09 2.66 -12.29
C ALA A 190 1.49 1.25 -12.11
N LEU A 191 0.30 1.00 -12.66
CA LEU A 191 -0.37 -0.31 -12.63
C LEU A 191 0.42 -1.40 -13.39
N MET A 192 1.09 -1.03 -14.48
CA MET A 192 1.99 -1.94 -15.21
C MET A 192 3.26 -2.24 -14.39
N ARG A 193 3.88 -1.21 -13.80
CA ARG A 193 5.12 -1.35 -13.01
C ARG A 193 4.92 -2.07 -11.69
N SER A 194 3.79 -1.91 -11.01
CA SER A 194 3.54 -2.59 -9.74
C SER A 194 3.61 -4.12 -9.90
N ASN A 195 3.05 -4.66 -10.98
CA ASN A 195 3.18 -6.08 -11.31
C ASN A 195 4.63 -6.53 -11.54
N GLN A 196 5.40 -5.76 -12.30
CA GLN A 196 6.82 -6.06 -12.54
C GLN A 196 7.62 -6.00 -11.25
N GLY A 197 7.31 -5.04 -10.37
CA GLY A 197 7.92 -4.87 -9.06
C GLY A 197 7.63 -6.03 -8.11
N ILE A 198 6.37 -6.51 -8.08
CA ILE A 198 5.97 -7.69 -7.29
C ILE A 198 6.74 -8.92 -7.79
N GLY A 199 6.74 -9.19 -9.11
CA GLY A 199 7.46 -10.33 -9.67
C GLY A 199 8.96 -10.31 -9.38
N ALA A 200 9.60 -9.13 -9.48
CA ALA A 200 11.01 -8.96 -9.16
C ALA A 200 11.32 -9.12 -7.66
N SER A 201 10.43 -8.64 -6.80
CA SER A 201 10.58 -8.74 -5.34
C SER A 201 10.36 -10.18 -4.89
N SER A 202 9.25 -10.82 -5.29
CA SER A 202 8.95 -12.22 -4.98
C SER A 202 10.06 -13.17 -5.46
N GLY A 203 10.62 -12.95 -6.66
CA GLY A 203 11.70 -13.79 -7.19
C GLY A 203 13.01 -13.78 -6.40
N ASN A 204 13.20 -12.82 -5.49
CA ASN A 204 14.36 -12.75 -4.59
C ASN A 204 14.09 -13.38 -3.22
N LEU A 205 12.82 -13.51 -2.82
CA LEU A 205 12.40 -13.92 -1.48
C LEU A 205 12.04 -15.39 -1.38
N TYR A 206 11.51 -15.96 -2.46
CA TYR A 206 10.91 -17.28 -2.46
C TYR A 206 11.70 -18.18 -3.41
N ALA A 207 12.05 -19.38 -2.96
CA ALA A 207 12.93 -20.29 -3.69
C ALA A 207 12.25 -20.83 -4.97
N ASP A 208 10.92 -20.80 -5.01
CA ASP A 208 10.14 -21.45 -6.04
C ASP A 208 9.85 -20.53 -7.25
N LYS A 209 10.86 -20.31 -8.09
CA LYS A 209 10.68 -19.60 -9.38
C LYS A 209 9.68 -20.29 -10.31
N ALA A 210 9.48 -21.60 -10.16
CA ALA A 210 8.54 -22.37 -10.99
C ALA A 210 7.08 -21.97 -10.74
N MET A 211 6.74 -21.51 -9.53
CA MET A 211 5.40 -21.00 -9.17
C MET A 211 5.08 -19.63 -9.78
N LEU A 212 6.10 -18.82 -10.10
CA LEU A 212 5.93 -17.57 -10.84
C LEU A 212 5.70 -17.81 -12.34
N ASP A 213 6.27 -18.89 -12.88
CA ASP A 213 6.22 -19.27 -14.30
C ASP A 213 5.05 -20.21 -14.66
N ASP A 214 4.44 -20.91 -13.68
CA ASP A 214 3.24 -21.70 -13.92
C ASP A 214 2.00 -20.81 -14.05
N SER A 215 1.72 -20.42 -15.29
CA SER A 215 0.52 -19.66 -15.67
C SER A 215 -0.79 -20.36 -15.33
N SER A 216 -0.80 -21.67 -15.06
CA SER A 216 -1.98 -22.42 -14.63
C SER A 216 -2.27 -22.27 -13.14
N LEU A 217 -1.26 -21.92 -12.34
CA LEU A 217 -1.41 -21.57 -10.93
C LEU A 217 -1.67 -20.09 -10.75
N GLY A 218 -1.24 -19.22 -11.67
CA GLY A 218 -1.61 -17.81 -11.71
C GLY A 218 -1.09 -17.05 -10.49
N GLY A 219 0.09 -16.45 -10.64
CA GLY A 219 0.68 -15.39 -9.79
C GLY A 219 0.62 -15.59 -8.27
N ASP A 220 1.79 -15.74 -7.63
CA ASP A 220 2.05 -15.83 -6.18
C ASP A 220 0.80 -15.89 -5.28
N ARG A 221 0.12 -17.05 -5.34
CA ARG A 221 -1.07 -17.38 -4.54
C ARG A 221 -0.82 -17.18 -3.04
N HIS A 222 0.42 -17.28 -2.59
CA HIS A 222 0.79 -17.15 -1.18
C HIS A 222 0.67 -15.72 -0.65
N LEU A 223 0.66 -14.70 -1.52
CA LEU A 223 0.52 -13.29 -1.13
C LEU A 223 -0.71 -13.03 -0.23
N LEU A 224 -1.85 -13.62 -0.58
CA LEU A 224 -3.08 -13.45 0.21
C LEU A 224 -2.97 -14.15 1.57
N ALA A 225 -2.43 -15.37 1.59
CA ALA A 225 -2.22 -16.12 2.82
C ALA A 225 -1.23 -15.42 3.76
N ARG A 226 -0.18 -14.78 3.24
CA ARG A 226 0.78 -13.99 4.01
C ARG A 226 0.16 -12.75 4.65
N ALA A 227 -0.74 -12.07 3.94
CA ALA A 227 -1.45 -10.92 4.50
C ALA A 227 -2.34 -11.35 5.69
N VAL A 228 -3.16 -12.39 5.50
CA VAL A 228 -4.00 -12.94 6.57
C VAL A 228 -3.15 -13.47 7.73
N ALA A 229 -2.07 -14.19 7.45
CA ALA A 229 -1.15 -14.69 8.47
C ALA A 229 -0.49 -13.55 9.28
N SER A 230 -0.15 -12.43 8.65
CA SER A 230 0.39 -11.26 9.36
C SER A 230 -0.60 -10.70 10.37
N HIS A 231 -1.89 -10.65 10.01
CA HIS A 231 -2.96 -10.26 10.93
C HIS A 231 -3.14 -11.26 12.08
N GLU A 232 -3.09 -12.56 11.81
CA GLU A 232 -3.20 -13.59 12.85
C GLU A 232 -2.00 -13.54 13.83
N VAL A 233 -0.79 -13.21 13.36
CA VAL A 233 0.36 -12.97 14.25
C VAL A 233 0.15 -11.72 15.11
N ASP A 234 -0.31 -10.61 14.54
CA ASP A 234 -0.64 -9.39 15.29
C ASP A 234 -1.68 -9.66 16.38
N LYS A 235 -2.70 -10.46 16.06
CA LYS A 235 -3.77 -10.87 16.98
C LYS A 235 -3.26 -11.78 18.09
N LEU A 236 -2.40 -12.75 17.76
CA LEU A 236 -1.79 -13.67 18.72
C LEU A 236 -0.91 -12.92 19.74
N ILE A 237 -0.11 -11.96 19.28
CA ILE A 237 0.72 -11.13 20.18
C ILE A 237 -0.16 -10.10 20.92
N GLY A 238 -1.23 -9.65 20.28
CA GLY A 238 -2.13 -8.61 20.78
C GLY A 238 -1.53 -7.21 20.68
N LEU A 239 -0.88 -6.88 19.56
CA LEU A 239 -0.32 -5.53 19.33
C LEU A 239 -1.36 -4.58 18.70
N ASN A 240 -2.27 -5.10 17.86
CA ASN A 240 -3.33 -4.32 17.19
C ASN A 240 -2.75 -3.20 16.32
N VAL A 241 -1.68 -3.54 15.58
CA VAL A 241 -0.96 -2.65 14.67
C VAL A 241 -1.00 -3.13 13.22
N CYS A 242 -1.66 -4.24 12.92
CA CYS A 242 -1.91 -4.69 11.57
C CYS A 242 -3.36 -4.40 11.17
N ALA A 243 -3.58 -4.03 9.91
CA ALA A 243 -4.92 -4.03 9.35
C ALA A 243 -5.53 -5.42 9.46
N GLN A 244 -6.85 -5.49 9.63
CA GLN A 244 -7.51 -6.78 9.58
C GLN A 244 -7.53 -7.27 8.13
N GLU A 245 -6.79 -8.36 7.89
CA GLU A 245 -6.67 -8.99 6.59
C GLU A 245 -7.57 -10.23 6.52
N LYS A 246 -8.33 -10.36 5.44
CA LYS A 246 -9.29 -11.46 5.24
C LYS A 246 -9.20 -12.07 3.87
N PHE A 247 -9.55 -13.35 3.80
CA PHE A 247 -9.93 -13.95 2.53
C PHE A 247 -11.33 -13.51 2.12
N GLY A 248 -11.55 -13.39 0.83
CA GLY A 248 -12.88 -13.30 0.25
C GLY A 248 -12.98 -14.11 -1.03
N GLN A 249 -14.20 -14.33 -1.50
CA GLN A 249 -14.47 -14.85 -2.84
C GLN A 249 -15.34 -13.84 -3.59
N ASP A 250 -15.00 -13.48 -4.82
CA ASP A 250 -15.87 -12.62 -5.63
C ASP A 250 -17.14 -13.35 -6.12
N GLU A 251 -18.02 -12.66 -6.84
CA GLU A 251 -19.27 -13.26 -7.36
C GLU A 251 -19.03 -14.44 -8.33
N GLN A 252 -17.82 -14.53 -8.90
CA GLN A 252 -17.39 -15.61 -9.78
C GLN A 252 -16.69 -16.75 -9.01
N GLY A 253 -16.53 -16.60 -7.69
CA GLY A 253 -15.85 -17.57 -6.82
C GLY A 253 -14.32 -17.43 -6.81
N ASN A 254 -13.76 -16.37 -7.40
CA ASN A 254 -12.32 -16.15 -7.38
C ASN A 254 -11.88 -15.64 -6.01
N LEU A 255 -10.77 -16.15 -5.51
CA LEU A 255 -10.18 -15.71 -4.26
C LEU A 255 -9.67 -14.26 -4.35
N ILE A 256 -9.92 -13.49 -3.31
CA ILE A 256 -9.44 -12.11 -3.13
C ILE A 256 -8.87 -11.95 -1.72
N GLY A 257 -7.92 -11.03 -1.55
CA GLY A 257 -7.55 -10.50 -0.23
C GLY A 257 -8.34 -9.24 0.04
N VAL A 258 -8.78 -9.06 1.28
CA VAL A 258 -9.48 -7.87 1.74
C VAL A 258 -8.79 -7.33 2.99
N SER A 259 -8.18 -6.15 2.85
CA SER A 259 -7.69 -5.33 3.96
C SER A 259 -8.83 -4.44 4.43
N VAL A 260 -9.35 -4.68 5.64
CA VAL A 260 -10.43 -3.89 6.22
C VAL A 260 -9.98 -2.44 6.40
N GLN A 261 -10.87 -1.48 6.13
CA GLN A 261 -10.54 -0.06 6.25
C GLN A 261 -10.02 0.28 7.65
N CYS A 262 -8.86 0.91 7.67
CA CYS A 262 -8.25 1.42 8.89
C CYS A 262 -8.69 2.88 9.15
N ASP A 263 -8.69 3.27 10.42
CA ASP A 263 -8.73 4.69 10.78
C ASP A 263 -7.42 5.37 10.36
N GLY A 264 -7.50 6.67 10.08
CA GLY A 264 -6.31 7.47 9.82
C GLY A 264 -6.00 7.67 8.34
N ALA A 265 -4.77 8.08 8.09
CA ALA A 265 -4.23 8.26 6.74
C ALA A 265 -2.81 7.70 6.67
N GLY A 266 -2.40 7.31 5.45
CA GLY A 266 -1.03 6.92 5.18
C GLY A 266 -0.08 8.09 5.46
N VAL A 267 1.04 7.84 6.15
CA VAL A 267 2.05 8.85 6.45
C VAL A 267 2.49 9.58 5.18
N ARG A 268 2.63 8.83 4.08
CA ARG A 268 2.72 9.36 2.72
C ARG A 268 1.51 8.89 1.92
N SER A 269 0.69 9.81 1.46
CA SER A 269 -0.46 9.51 0.60
C SER A 269 -0.56 10.52 -0.54
N GLN A 270 -1.24 10.21 -1.62
CA GLN A 270 -1.65 11.21 -2.59
C GLN A 270 -2.95 11.87 -2.09
N HIS A 271 -3.04 13.20 -2.08
CA HIS A 271 -4.18 13.91 -1.51
C HIS A 271 -4.54 15.14 -2.34
N GLY A 272 -5.77 15.20 -2.85
CA GLY A 272 -6.24 16.34 -3.64
C GLY A 272 -5.51 16.50 -4.98
N GLN A 273 -5.74 17.65 -5.61
CA GLN A 273 -5.10 18.05 -6.85
C GLN A 273 -4.58 19.48 -6.68
N ASN A 274 -3.44 19.79 -7.29
CA ASN A 274 -2.98 21.17 -7.41
C ASN A 274 -3.87 21.94 -8.41
N GLU A 275 -3.63 23.24 -8.55
CA GLU A 275 -4.37 24.10 -9.48
C GLU A 275 -4.25 23.70 -10.96
N TRP A 276 -3.21 22.93 -11.31
CA TRP A 276 -3.02 22.36 -12.64
C TRP A 276 -3.89 21.13 -12.90
N GLY A 277 -4.52 20.55 -11.85
CA GLY A 277 -5.29 19.31 -11.91
C GLY A 277 -4.43 18.05 -11.76
N GLN A 278 -3.19 18.19 -11.30
CA GLN A 278 -2.27 17.09 -11.05
C GLN A 278 -2.43 16.58 -9.62
N THR A 279 -2.33 15.27 -9.44
CA THR A 279 -2.46 14.66 -8.12
C THR A 279 -1.26 15.01 -7.26
N THR A 280 -1.49 15.58 -6.06
CA THR A 280 -0.39 15.92 -5.14
C THR A 280 -0.07 14.77 -4.19
N THR A 281 1.19 14.70 -3.75
CA THR A 281 1.67 13.82 -2.69
C THR A 281 1.68 14.61 -1.38
N ALA A 282 1.02 14.08 -0.37
CA ALA A 282 0.91 14.67 0.95
C ALA A 282 1.65 13.84 2.00
N PHE A 283 2.34 14.55 2.89
CA PHE A 283 2.82 14.03 4.16
C PHE A 283 1.78 14.29 5.25
N LEU A 284 1.50 13.31 6.11
CA LEU A 284 0.62 13.48 7.26
C LEU A 284 1.32 14.29 8.36
N ASP A 285 0.93 15.55 8.53
CA ASP A 285 1.56 16.49 9.46
C ASP A 285 0.92 16.41 10.85
N ILE A 286 1.41 15.45 11.65
CA ILE A 286 1.00 15.20 13.04
C ILE A 286 2.21 15.14 13.98
N ASP A 287 1.96 15.08 15.29
CA ASP A 287 3.02 14.92 16.28
C ASP A 287 3.48 13.45 16.41
N TYR A 288 4.57 13.12 15.72
CA TYR A 288 5.21 11.79 15.80
C TYR A 288 6.03 11.58 17.08
N SER A 289 6.23 12.60 17.91
CA SER A 289 6.82 12.46 19.24
C SER A 289 5.80 11.95 20.28
N ALA A 290 4.51 11.91 19.93
CA ALA A 290 3.46 11.45 20.83
C ALA A 290 3.72 9.98 21.28
N PRO A 291 3.59 9.66 22.58
CA PRO A 291 3.96 8.34 23.11
C PRO A 291 3.23 7.15 22.47
N ASN A 292 1.95 7.33 22.15
CA ASN A 292 1.09 6.36 21.47
C ASN A 292 1.53 6.10 20.02
N VAL A 293 1.90 7.15 19.28
CA VAL A 293 2.40 7.02 17.91
C VAL A 293 3.75 6.30 17.91
N GLN A 294 4.68 6.71 18.77
CA GLN A 294 5.98 6.03 18.90
C GLN A 294 5.81 4.56 19.27
N LYS A 295 4.94 4.26 20.25
CA LYS A 295 4.63 2.88 20.64
C LYS A 295 4.08 2.08 19.46
N GLY A 296 3.09 2.61 18.76
CA GLY A 296 2.47 1.93 17.62
C GLY A 296 3.46 1.67 16.47
N LEU A 297 4.38 2.61 16.20
CA LEU A 297 5.42 2.43 15.18
C LEU A 297 6.41 1.34 15.57
N TYR A 298 6.87 1.29 16.84
CA TYR A 298 7.77 0.24 17.31
C TYR A 298 7.09 -1.13 17.44
N ASP A 299 5.81 -1.17 17.79
CA ASP A 299 5.01 -2.39 17.80
C ASP A 299 4.87 -2.93 16.36
N LEU A 300 4.61 -2.07 15.38
CA LEU A 300 4.57 -2.45 13.96
C LEU A 300 5.93 -2.95 13.47
N GLU A 301 7.03 -2.32 13.90
CA GLU A 301 8.39 -2.75 13.57
C GLU A 301 8.71 -4.15 14.15
N ALA A 302 8.23 -4.43 15.37
CA ALA A 302 8.36 -5.76 15.97
C ALA A 302 7.54 -6.82 15.23
N LEU A 303 6.31 -6.50 14.84
CA LEU A 303 5.47 -7.38 14.02
C LEU A 303 6.15 -7.68 12.67
N ASP A 304 6.57 -6.64 11.96
CA ASP A 304 7.23 -6.75 10.64
C ASP A 304 8.57 -7.49 10.72
N TYR A 305 9.27 -7.41 11.87
CA TYR A 305 10.45 -8.23 12.11
C TYR A 305 10.10 -9.72 12.21
N ILE A 306 9.07 -10.08 12.98
CA ILE A 306 8.63 -11.48 13.14
C ILE A 306 8.09 -12.04 11.82
N THR A 307 7.17 -11.32 11.17
CA THR A 307 6.59 -11.74 9.89
C THR A 307 7.64 -11.70 8.78
N GLY A 308 8.66 -10.86 8.89
CA GLY A 308 9.65 -10.66 7.84
C GLY A 308 9.14 -9.78 6.70
N GLN A 309 8.15 -8.92 6.96
CA GLN A 309 7.65 -7.93 6.01
C GLN A 309 8.78 -7.00 5.53
N ILE A 310 8.85 -6.78 4.21
CA ILE A 310 9.90 -5.96 3.58
C ILE A 310 9.42 -4.75 2.79
N ASP A 311 8.13 -4.68 2.47
CA ASP A 311 7.56 -3.60 1.68
C ASP A 311 6.88 -2.55 2.56
N ARG A 312 7.27 -2.49 3.84
CA ARG A 312 6.82 -1.43 4.75
C ARG A 312 7.50 -0.11 4.39
N HIS A 313 6.84 0.68 3.56
CA HIS A 313 7.17 2.09 3.34
C HIS A 313 6.13 3.02 4.01
N GLN A 314 6.39 4.33 4.04
CA GLN A 314 5.55 5.35 4.71
C GLN A 314 4.12 5.43 4.13
N GLY A 315 3.90 4.89 2.93
CA GLY A 315 2.57 4.78 2.34
C GLY A 315 1.74 3.62 2.88
N ASN A 316 2.40 2.64 3.49
CA ASN A 316 1.80 1.45 4.09
C ASN A 316 1.71 1.54 5.63
N ILE A 317 1.94 2.72 6.19
CA ILE A 317 1.81 3.04 7.62
C ILE A 317 0.69 4.06 7.76
N PHE A 318 -0.38 3.68 8.44
CA PHE A 318 -1.51 4.54 8.74
C PHE A 318 -1.38 5.06 10.16
N VAL A 319 -1.65 6.35 10.34
CA VAL A 319 -1.78 6.93 11.67
C VAL A 319 -3.10 7.67 11.78
N ASP A 320 -3.85 7.33 12.82
CA ASP A 320 -5.04 8.07 13.21
C ASP A 320 -4.62 9.29 14.07
N PRO A 321 -4.76 10.53 13.58
CA PRO A 321 -4.32 11.72 14.30
C PRO A 321 -4.99 11.88 15.68
N ASP A 322 -6.27 11.55 15.81
CA ASP A 322 -7.02 11.76 17.05
C ASP A 322 -6.56 10.82 18.18
N THR A 323 -6.17 9.59 17.82
CA THR A 323 -5.88 8.51 18.79
C THR A 323 -4.41 8.12 18.83
N GLY A 324 -3.63 8.55 17.84
CA GLY A 324 -2.27 8.08 17.56
C GLY A 324 -2.16 6.58 17.26
N LYS A 325 -3.28 5.91 16.93
CA LYS A 325 -3.26 4.50 16.54
C LYS A 325 -2.47 4.34 15.24
N VAL A 326 -1.51 3.42 15.24
CA VAL A 326 -0.72 3.05 14.08
C VAL A 326 -1.25 1.74 13.51
N THR A 327 -1.41 1.68 12.18
CA THR A 327 -1.83 0.46 11.50
C THR A 327 -1.01 0.23 10.23
N GLY A 328 -0.39 -0.94 10.09
CA GLY A 328 0.28 -1.41 8.90
C GLY A 328 -0.67 -2.12 7.95
N ILE A 329 -0.67 -1.75 6.68
CA ILE A 329 -1.43 -2.38 5.59
C ILE A 329 -0.50 -3.11 4.61
N ASP A 330 -1.01 -3.76 3.58
CA ASP A 330 -0.18 -4.28 2.48
C ASP A 330 0.83 -5.34 2.96
N ASN A 331 0.28 -6.41 3.55
CA ASN A 331 1.03 -7.43 4.27
C ASN A 331 1.43 -8.66 3.41
N ASP A 332 1.42 -8.52 2.10
CA ASP A 332 1.57 -9.63 1.16
C ASP A 332 3.03 -10.05 0.92
N LEU A 333 3.98 -9.12 0.99
CA LEU A 333 5.43 -9.38 0.93
C LEU A 333 6.05 -9.71 2.30
N ALA A 334 5.34 -10.53 3.09
CA ALA A 334 5.79 -11.08 4.35
C ALA A 334 6.24 -12.55 4.23
N PHE A 335 6.73 -13.12 5.33
CA PHE A 335 7.15 -14.51 5.47
C PHE A 335 8.13 -15.01 4.41
N PRO A 336 9.30 -14.36 4.24
CA PRO A 336 10.32 -14.85 3.30
C PRO A 336 10.77 -16.27 3.69
N GLU A 337 11.02 -17.10 2.68
CA GLU A 337 11.60 -18.46 2.84
C GLU A 337 13.10 -18.42 3.11
N VAL A 338 13.72 -17.25 2.91
CA VAL A 338 15.14 -17.02 3.13
C VAL A 338 15.35 -16.25 4.44
N GLU A 339 16.52 -16.44 5.03
CA GLU A 339 16.95 -15.67 6.18
C GLU A 339 17.00 -14.17 5.86
N ARG A 340 16.73 -13.34 6.88
CA ARG A 340 16.60 -11.88 6.75
C ARG A 340 17.85 -11.25 6.13
N GLU A 341 19.04 -11.70 6.52
CA GLU A 341 20.32 -11.20 5.99
C GLU A 341 20.49 -11.51 4.51
N GLN A 342 20.04 -12.70 4.07
CA GLN A 342 20.10 -13.10 2.66
C GLN A 342 19.12 -12.30 1.81
N MET A 343 17.93 -12.06 2.35
CA MET A 343 16.91 -11.22 1.73
C MET A 343 17.43 -9.79 1.49
N ILE A 344 18.07 -9.20 2.50
CA ILE A 344 18.66 -7.85 2.41
C ILE A 344 19.83 -7.84 1.40
N ALA A 345 20.70 -8.84 1.44
CA ALA A 345 21.87 -8.93 0.55
C ALA A 345 21.49 -9.09 -0.93
N LYS A 346 20.31 -9.64 -1.24
CA LYS A 346 19.86 -9.90 -2.61
C LYS A 346 19.19 -8.70 -3.30
N GLY A 347 18.87 -7.61 -2.59
CA GLY A 347 18.15 -6.49 -3.19
C GLY A 347 18.42 -5.13 -2.54
N GLU A 348 19.21 -4.27 -3.20
CA GLU A 348 19.46 -2.90 -2.77
C GLU A 348 18.15 -2.08 -2.60
N ALA A 349 17.15 -2.35 -3.42
CA ALA A 349 15.85 -1.69 -3.33
C ALA A 349 15.01 -2.17 -2.12
N LEU A 350 15.20 -3.42 -1.67
CA LEU A 350 14.49 -3.97 -0.52
C LEU A 350 15.08 -3.46 0.79
N ALA A 351 16.41 -3.32 0.83
CA ALA A 351 17.14 -2.77 1.98
C ALA A 351 16.72 -1.33 2.35
N LYS A 352 16.21 -0.57 1.38
CA LYS A 352 15.75 0.82 1.55
C LYS A 352 14.31 0.95 2.05
N LYS A 353 13.54 -0.14 2.04
CA LYS A 353 12.12 -0.15 2.42
C LYS A 353 11.96 -0.62 3.87
N ALA A 354 12.41 -1.83 4.16
CA ALA A 354 12.29 -2.42 5.50
C ALA A 354 13.29 -1.83 6.49
N VAL A 355 12.96 -1.83 7.79
CA VAL A 355 13.98 -1.64 8.83
C VAL A 355 14.85 -2.89 8.89
N LEU A 356 16.16 -2.76 8.68
CA LEU A 356 17.03 -3.92 8.45
C LEU A 356 17.16 -4.83 9.68
N GLY A 357 17.33 -4.23 10.86
CA GLY A 357 17.64 -4.93 12.11
C GLY A 357 16.43 -5.24 12.98
N MET A 358 16.71 -5.71 14.20
CA MET A 358 15.72 -5.74 15.27
C MET A 358 15.28 -4.32 15.65
N PRO A 359 14.07 -4.15 16.22
CA PRO A 359 13.67 -2.90 16.83
C PRO A 359 14.68 -2.40 17.85
N LYS A 360 15.18 -1.17 17.67
CA LYS A 360 16.15 -0.57 18.61
C LYS A 360 15.54 -0.28 19.98
N MET A 361 14.24 -0.04 20.02
CA MET A 361 13.49 0.22 21.23
C MET A 361 12.20 -0.59 21.25
N MET A 362 11.68 -0.85 22.44
CA MET A 362 10.43 -1.56 22.61
C MET A 362 9.74 -1.11 23.90
N HIS A 363 8.42 -0.92 23.87
CA HIS A 363 7.66 -0.69 25.09
C HIS A 363 7.74 -1.93 26.01
N GLN A 364 7.81 -1.73 27.33
CA GLN A 364 7.87 -2.83 28.30
C GLN A 364 6.72 -3.84 28.14
N ASP A 365 5.50 -3.39 27.85
CA ASP A 365 4.35 -4.28 27.65
C ASP A 365 4.51 -5.13 26.39
N THR A 366 5.05 -4.55 25.32
CA THR A 366 5.33 -5.24 24.07
C THR A 366 6.46 -6.26 24.26
N ALA A 367 7.52 -5.88 24.96
CA ALA A 367 8.61 -6.78 25.33
C ALA A 367 8.10 -7.97 26.16
N ALA A 368 7.21 -7.72 27.13
CA ALA A 368 6.61 -8.77 27.94
C ALA A 368 5.76 -9.75 27.09
N LYS A 369 4.93 -9.24 26.18
CA LYS A 369 4.13 -10.05 25.26
C LYS A 369 5.00 -10.93 24.37
N ILE A 370 6.03 -10.34 23.74
CA ILE A 370 6.95 -11.07 22.86
C ILE A 370 7.76 -12.11 23.63
N ALA A 371 8.24 -11.77 24.83
CA ALA A 371 8.97 -12.71 25.69
C ALA A 371 8.09 -13.88 26.18
N ALA A 372 6.80 -13.64 26.38
CA ALA A 372 5.84 -14.66 26.84
C ALA A 372 5.24 -15.52 25.71
N MET A 373 5.37 -15.10 24.45
CA MET A 373 4.80 -15.79 23.31
C MET A 373 5.44 -17.18 23.11
N ASP A 374 4.61 -18.22 23.01
CA ASP A 374 5.06 -19.58 22.71
C ASP A 374 5.38 -19.72 21.21
N PRO A 375 6.61 -20.05 20.82
CA PRO A 375 6.96 -20.30 19.42
C PRO A 375 6.14 -21.41 18.75
N GLU A 376 5.69 -22.42 19.51
CA GLU A 376 4.84 -23.49 18.97
C GLU A 376 3.38 -23.05 18.81
N GLU A 377 2.90 -22.13 19.63
CA GLU A 377 1.61 -21.48 19.41
C GLU A 377 1.64 -20.63 18.13
N LEU A 378 2.71 -19.86 17.90
CA LEU A 378 2.92 -19.15 16.63
C LEU A 378 2.87 -20.10 15.44
N ARG A 379 3.59 -21.23 15.52
CA ARG A 379 3.59 -22.26 14.47
C ARG A 379 2.17 -22.76 14.19
N ARG A 380 1.43 -23.20 15.22
CA ARG A 380 0.06 -23.71 15.08
C ARG A 380 -0.88 -22.66 14.48
N THR A 381 -0.76 -21.41 14.90
CA THR A 381 -1.54 -20.30 14.33
C THR A 381 -1.26 -20.14 12.85
N LEU A 382 0.01 -20.12 12.43
CA LEU A 382 0.38 -20.00 11.02
C LEU A 382 -0.02 -21.21 10.18
N GLU A 383 0.07 -22.43 10.72
CA GLU A 383 -0.39 -23.67 10.06
C GLU A 383 -1.91 -23.69 9.86
N SER A 384 -2.66 -23.00 10.72
CA SER A 384 -4.12 -22.89 10.61
C SER A 384 -4.58 -21.92 9.51
N VAL A 385 -3.70 -21.04 9.02
CA VAL A 385 -4.04 -20.09 7.96
C VAL A 385 -4.11 -20.82 6.62
N GLN A 386 -5.34 -21.11 6.21
CA GLN A 386 -5.64 -21.77 4.94
C GLN A 386 -6.68 -20.96 4.16
N SER A 387 -6.46 -20.84 2.85
CA SER A 387 -7.47 -20.25 1.98
C SER A 387 -8.75 -21.08 1.97
N PRO A 388 -9.93 -20.46 1.72
CA PRO A 388 -11.22 -21.15 1.78
C PRO A 388 -11.38 -22.28 0.74
N ASP A 389 -10.64 -22.19 -0.36
CA ASP A 389 -10.59 -23.21 -1.41
C ASP A 389 -9.52 -24.29 -1.14
N GLY A 390 -8.80 -24.20 -0.01
CA GLY A 390 -7.73 -25.09 0.40
C GLY A 390 -6.47 -25.00 -0.47
N SER A 391 -6.44 -24.12 -1.47
CA SER A 391 -5.38 -24.08 -2.48
C SER A 391 -4.12 -23.34 -2.03
N GLN A 392 -4.17 -22.63 -0.90
CA GLN A 392 -3.09 -21.78 -0.42
C GLN A 392 -2.91 -21.93 1.10
N LYS A 393 -1.65 -22.02 1.51
CA LYS A 393 -1.19 -22.03 2.90
C LYS A 393 0.26 -21.58 2.93
N LEU A 394 0.75 -21.16 4.09
CA LEU A 394 2.19 -20.91 4.23
C LEU A 394 2.99 -22.21 4.09
N SER A 395 4.16 -22.11 3.48
CA SER A 395 5.13 -23.20 3.38
C SER A 395 5.78 -23.44 4.74
N LYS A 396 6.32 -24.65 4.95
CA LYS A 396 7.02 -24.98 6.21
C LYS A 396 8.20 -24.02 6.44
N ALA A 397 8.92 -23.64 5.39
CA ALA A 397 10.06 -22.73 5.49
C ALA A 397 9.62 -21.30 5.88
N GLU A 398 8.48 -20.82 5.34
CA GLU A 398 7.89 -19.54 5.71
C GLU A 398 7.53 -19.48 7.21
N ILE A 399 6.91 -20.56 7.71
CA ILE A 399 6.53 -20.72 9.13
C ILE A 399 7.76 -20.84 10.02
N ASP A 400 8.69 -21.73 9.67
CA ASP A 400 9.95 -21.92 10.41
C ASP A 400 10.76 -20.62 10.48
N GLY A 401 10.79 -19.84 9.40
CA GLY A 401 11.43 -18.53 9.37
C GLY A 401 10.80 -17.53 10.33
N ALA A 402 9.47 -17.47 10.42
CA ALA A 402 8.78 -16.58 11.36
C ALA A 402 9.02 -16.99 12.82
N VAL A 403 8.96 -18.29 13.11
CA VAL A 403 9.28 -18.87 14.42
C VAL A 403 10.74 -18.55 14.80
N GLY A 404 11.68 -18.72 13.87
CA GLY A 404 13.09 -18.38 14.07
C GLY A 404 13.30 -16.89 14.37
N ARG A 405 12.57 -16.00 13.69
CA ARG A 405 12.61 -14.55 13.94
C ARG A 405 12.02 -14.17 15.30
N LEU A 406 10.91 -14.78 15.72
CA LEU A 406 10.39 -14.62 17.09
C LEU A 406 11.44 -15.02 18.13
N GLN A 407 12.02 -16.23 18.00
CA GLN A 407 13.05 -16.71 18.92
C GLN A 407 14.29 -15.81 18.91
N ASN A 408 14.66 -15.25 17.76
CA ASN A 408 15.73 -14.28 17.66
C ASN A 408 15.42 -13.01 18.46
N LEU A 409 14.22 -12.47 18.32
CA LEU A 409 13.76 -11.29 19.06
C LEU A 409 13.70 -11.55 20.58
N GLN A 410 13.23 -12.72 21.01
CA GLN A 410 13.22 -13.15 22.41
C GLN A 410 14.65 -13.24 22.99
N ARG A 411 15.60 -13.82 22.25
CA ARG A 411 17.01 -13.85 22.65
C ARG A 411 17.60 -12.44 22.73
N GLY A 412 17.24 -11.56 21.81
CA GLY A 412 17.60 -10.14 21.85
C GLY A 412 17.12 -9.48 23.13
N LEU A 413 15.86 -9.65 23.51
CA LEU A 413 15.31 -9.13 24.76
C LEU A 413 16.01 -9.67 26.02
N ALA A 414 16.42 -10.95 26.01
CA ALA A 414 17.08 -11.61 27.14
C ALA A 414 18.59 -11.33 27.25
N ALA A 415 19.23 -10.79 26.21
CA ALA A 415 20.68 -10.57 26.18
C ALA A 415 21.15 -9.48 27.15
N ASN A 416 22.42 -9.53 27.56
CA ASN A 416 23.04 -8.54 28.44
C ASN A 416 24.43 -8.09 27.90
N PRO A 417 24.57 -6.85 27.37
CA PRO A 417 23.49 -5.87 27.19
C PRO A 417 22.51 -6.30 26.09
N SER A 418 21.23 -5.99 26.26
CA SER A 418 20.24 -6.23 25.21
C SER A 418 20.48 -5.25 24.06
N PRO A 419 20.44 -5.71 22.78
CA PRO A 419 20.42 -4.80 21.64
C PRO A 419 19.11 -3.99 21.55
N ILE A 420 18.09 -4.33 22.34
CA ILE A 420 16.77 -3.69 22.34
C ILE A 420 16.65 -2.88 23.64
N LYS A 421 16.52 -1.57 23.53
CA LYS A 421 16.26 -0.70 24.69
C LYS A 421 14.78 -0.82 25.08
N VAL A 422 14.50 -1.58 26.13
CA VAL A 422 13.15 -1.65 26.70
C VAL A 422 12.86 -0.37 27.48
N VAL A 423 11.78 0.33 27.12
CA VAL A 423 11.36 1.59 27.73
C VAL A 423 10.00 1.43 28.42
N ALA A 424 9.84 2.08 29.59
CA ALA A 424 8.57 2.10 30.30
C ALA A 424 7.55 3.04 29.66
N GLN A 425 8.03 4.06 28.94
CA GLN A 425 7.22 5.03 28.21
C GLN A 425 8.07 5.60 27.07
N PHE A 426 7.42 5.93 25.95
CA PHE A 426 8.01 6.72 24.88
C PHE A 426 7.80 8.21 25.14
N ASP A 427 8.81 9.02 24.84
CA ASP A 427 8.82 10.46 25.09
C ASP A 427 9.69 11.20 24.05
N GLU A 428 9.93 12.49 24.28
CA GLU A 428 10.77 13.32 23.42
C GLU A 428 12.23 12.82 23.34
N THR A 429 12.73 12.17 24.39
CA THR A 429 14.08 11.61 24.43
C THR A 429 14.18 10.42 23.49
N THR A 430 13.23 9.48 23.58
CA THR A 430 13.20 8.32 22.68
C THR A 430 13.01 8.73 21.22
N TYR A 431 12.15 9.72 20.96
CA TYR A 431 11.94 10.25 19.62
C TYR A 431 13.24 10.82 19.02
N ARG A 432 13.95 11.65 19.79
CA ARG A 432 15.22 12.25 19.36
C ARG A 432 16.31 11.22 19.13
N GLU A 433 16.45 10.25 20.04
CA GLU A 433 17.41 9.15 19.88
C GLU A 433 17.19 8.39 18.55
N SER A 434 15.94 8.18 18.14
CA SER A 434 15.60 7.51 16.88
C SER A 434 15.97 8.35 15.65
N ILE A 435 15.74 9.67 15.70
CA ILE A 435 16.16 10.59 14.63
C ILE A 435 17.68 10.65 14.54
N GLU A 436 18.37 10.84 15.66
CA GLU A 436 19.84 10.89 15.70
C GLU A 436 20.47 9.59 15.17
N ALA A 437 19.85 8.44 15.46
CA ALA A 437 20.28 7.17 14.92
C ALA A 437 20.12 7.09 13.39
N GLN A 438 19.03 7.63 12.84
CA GLN A 438 18.80 7.70 11.40
C GLN A 438 19.76 8.67 10.69
N GLU A 439 19.99 9.84 11.29
CA GLU A 439 20.93 10.84 10.77
C GLU A 439 22.35 10.32 10.76
N ARG A 440 22.74 9.54 11.79
CA ARG A 440 24.03 8.88 11.84
C ARG A 440 24.20 7.86 10.72
N GLU A 441 23.21 6.99 10.50
CA GLU A 441 23.22 6.05 9.38
C GLU A 441 23.34 6.78 8.03
N ALA A 442 22.63 7.88 7.86
CA ALA A 442 22.71 8.70 6.65
C ALA A 442 24.08 9.33 6.42
N LEU A 443 24.73 9.77 7.50
CA LEU A 443 26.08 10.32 7.45
C LEU A 443 27.13 9.24 7.19
N GLU A 444 27.05 8.10 7.88
CA GLU A 444 28.01 7.00 7.79
C GLU A 444 27.96 6.29 6.43
N SER A 445 26.76 6.12 5.87
CA SER A 445 26.58 5.54 4.53
C SER A 445 26.90 6.51 3.39
N GLY A 446 26.89 7.82 3.65
CA GLY A 446 27.01 8.87 2.63
C GLY A 446 25.80 8.96 1.69
N LEU A 447 24.70 8.28 2.01
CA LEU A 447 23.50 8.20 1.17
C LEU A 447 22.49 9.31 1.45
N GLY A 448 22.64 10.07 2.54
CA GLY A 448 21.73 11.16 2.87
C GLY A 448 20.29 10.66 3.06
N THR A 449 19.35 11.17 2.25
CA THR A 449 17.95 10.72 2.27
C THR A 449 17.75 9.29 1.77
N ASP A 450 18.74 8.72 1.08
CA ASP A 450 18.69 7.36 0.53
C ASP A 450 19.29 6.31 1.48
N ALA A 451 19.61 6.70 2.72
CA ALA A 451 20.16 5.83 3.73
C ALA A 451 19.18 4.73 4.16
N ASN A 452 19.72 3.62 4.68
CA ASN A 452 18.88 2.53 5.17
C ASN A 452 17.99 2.99 6.33
N ASN A 453 16.80 2.41 6.42
CA ASN A 453 15.89 2.71 7.53
C ASN A 453 16.40 2.06 8.82
N THR A 454 16.61 2.89 9.83
CA THR A 454 17.03 2.44 11.17
C THR A 454 15.87 2.18 12.12
N SER A 455 14.71 2.77 11.83
CA SER A 455 13.41 2.60 12.50
C SER A 455 12.32 3.22 11.63
N TYR A 456 11.04 2.93 11.91
CA TYR A 456 9.95 3.63 11.23
C TYR A 456 9.85 5.11 11.59
N ILE A 457 10.22 5.51 12.81
CA ILE A 457 10.30 6.93 13.17
C ILE A 457 11.34 7.64 12.30
N GLY A 458 12.54 7.05 12.15
CA GLY A 458 13.60 7.62 11.33
C GLY A 458 13.20 7.74 9.85
N SER A 459 12.54 6.73 9.29
CA SER A 459 12.10 6.76 7.90
C SER A 459 10.98 7.80 7.66
N ILE A 460 10.07 7.96 8.61
CA ILE A 460 9.03 9.00 8.59
C ILE A 460 9.66 10.39 8.66
N GLU A 461 10.66 10.58 9.50
CA GLU A 461 11.36 11.86 9.62
C GLU A 461 12.08 12.27 8.33
N ASN A 462 12.70 11.31 7.65
CA ASN A 462 13.31 11.54 6.35
C ASN A 462 12.27 11.98 5.30
N GLU A 463 11.11 11.32 5.26
CA GLU A 463 10.01 11.71 4.35
C GLU A 463 9.45 13.09 4.70
N ARG A 464 9.35 13.44 5.99
CA ARG A 464 8.94 14.78 6.45
C ARG A 464 9.88 15.85 5.92
N LYS A 465 11.19 15.67 6.13
CA LYS A 465 12.23 16.60 5.66
C LYS A 465 12.23 16.73 4.14
N TYR A 466 12.13 15.61 3.43
CA TYR A 466 12.04 15.61 1.96
C TYR A 466 10.81 16.37 1.46
N THR A 467 9.63 16.10 2.02
CA THR A 467 8.39 16.79 1.65
C THR A 467 8.46 18.28 1.96
N GLN A 468 8.99 18.66 3.13
CA GLN A 468 9.17 20.06 3.48
C GLN A 468 10.13 20.78 2.52
N GLN A 469 11.26 20.15 2.16
CA GLN A 469 12.20 20.71 1.17
C GLN A 469 11.52 20.94 -0.18
N LYS A 470 10.63 20.03 -0.62
CA LYS A 470 9.87 20.18 -1.86
C LYS A 470 8.89 21.34 -1.80
N ILE A 471 8.15 21.46 -0.70
CA ILE A 471 7.23 22.58 -0.45
C ILE A 471 7.99 23.91 -0.42
N ASP A 472 9.12 23.99 0.28
CA ASP A 472 9.94 25.19 0.39
C ASP A 472 10.57 25.59 -0.96
N ALA A 473 10.82 24.60 -1.83
CA ALA A 473 11.24 24.82 -3.22
C ALA A 473 10.09 25.24 -4.16
N GLY A 474 8.86 25.33 -3.66
CA GLY A 474 7.67 25.69 -4.44
C GLY A 474 7.13 24.57 -5.33
N ASP A 475 7.52 23.31 -5.08
CA ASP A 475 7.01 22.15 -5.80
C ASP A 475 5.56 21.85 -5.36
N ASP A 476 4.60 22.33 -6.15
CA ASP A 476 3.16 22.21 -5.86
C ASP A 476 2.60 20.78 -6.02
N LEU A 477 3.44 19.81 -6.39
CA LEU A 477 3.10 18.38 -6.31
C LEU A 477 3.25 17.83 -4.89
N PHE A 478 3.81 18.59 -3.95
CA PHE A 478 3.97 18.19 -2.56
C PHE A 478 3.12 19.09 -1.65
N THR A 479 2.46 18.47 -0.67
CA THR A 479 1.62 19.18 0.29
C THR A 479 1.69 18.53 1.67
N LYS A 480 1.00 19.13 2.63
CA LYS A 480 0.77 18.56 3.95
C LYS A 480 -0.70 18.20 4.11
N ARG A 481 -0.95 17.11 4.82
CA ARG A 481 -2.28 16.67 5.22
C ARG A 481 -2.40 16.84 6.73
N THR A 482 -3.37 17.61 7.19
CA THR A 482 -3.66 17.80 8.61
C THR A 482 -4.72 16.82 9.11
N GLU A 483 -4.91 16.75 10.43
CA GLU A 483 -5.94 15.96 11.10
C GLU A 483 -7.34 16.13 10.50
N GLU A 484 -7.72 17.36 10.14
CA GLU A 484 -9.07 17.68 9.63
C GLU A 484 -9.44 16.98 8.33
N SER A 485 -8.45 16.56 7.53
CA SER A 485 -8.70 15.89 6.26
C SER A 485 -8.56 14.37 6.34
N VAL A 486 -8.31 13.82 7.53
CA VAL A 486 -8.16 12.39 7.76
C VAL A 486 -9.53 11.74 7.97
N GLY A 487 -9.78 10.63 7.27
CA GLY A 487 -11.03 9.88 7.38
C GLY A 487 -10.98 8.88 8.54
N LYS A 488 -12.15 8.59 9.11
CA LYS A 488 -12.36 7.42 9.97
C LYS A 488 -12.86 6.24 9.15
N ALA A 489 -12.62 5.03 9.65
CA ALA A 489 -13.23 3.84 9.11
C ALA A 489 -14.76 3.98 9.13
N LYS A 490 -15.41 3.60 8.03
CA LYS A 490 -16.87 3.61 7.97
C LYS A 490 -17.39 2.44 8.78
N ILE A 491 -17.98 2.74 9.95
CA ILE A 491 -18.54 1.72 10.84
C ILE A 491 -20.06 1.64 10.64
N ASN A 492 -20.61 0.42 10.63
CA ASN A 492 -22.04 0.19 10.76
C ASN A 492 -22.50 0.60 12.17
N PRO A 493 -23.35 1.64 12.32
CA PRO A 493 -23.80 2.09 13.63
C PRO A 493 -24.64 1.04 14.38
N GLU A 494 -25.35 0.16 13.66
CA GLU A 494 -26.11 -0.94 14.26
C GLU A 494 -25.18 -1.99 14.87
N TYR A 495 -24.11 -2.33 14.16
CA TYR A 495 -23.08 -3.23 14.67
C TYR A 495 -22.34 -2.64 15.87
N ALA A 496 -21.92 -1.37 15.78
CA ALA A 496 -21.23 -0.70 16.88
C ALA A 496 -22.08 -0.71 18.17
N ALA A 497 -23.38 -0.43 18.04
CA ALA A 497 -24.30 -0.49 19.18
C ALA A 497 -24.49 -1.92 19.70
N PHE A 498 -24.60 -2.90 18.80
CA PHE A 498 -24.68 -4.33 19.14
C PHE A 498 -23.45 -4.77 19.96
N LYS A 499 -22.24 -4.47 19.50
CA LYS A 499 -20.98 -4.83 20.18
C LYS A 499 -20.83 -4.14 21.53
N GLN A 500 -21.26 -2.89 21.67
CA GLN A 500 -21.21 -2.16 22.96
C GLN A 500 -22.15 -2.72 24.03
N GLN A 501 -23.24 -3.36 23.63
CA GLN A 501 -24.28 -3.82 24.57
C GLN A 501 -24.19 -5.30 24.91
N MET A 502 -23.57 -6.12 24.05
CA MET A 502 -23.32 -7.53 24.37
C MET A 502 -22.07 -7.69 25.24
N ASN A 503 -22.18 -8.50 26.29
CA ASN A 503 -21.00 -8.92 27.04
C ASN A 503 -20.18 -9.96 26.24
N PRO A 504 -18.91 -10.21 26.61
CA PRO A 504 -18.05 -11.15 25.87
C PRO A 504 -18.61 -12.57 25.71
N GLY A 505 -19.37 -13.06 26.71
CA GLY A 505 -20.01 -14.38 26.63
C GLY A 505 -21.14 -14.42 25.59
N GLN A 506 -21.98 -13.39 25.55
CA GLN A 506 -23.03 -13.26 24.54
C GLN A 506 -22.45 -13.10 23.13
N GLN A 507 -21.34 -12.38 22.98
CA GLN A 507 -20.63 -12.27 21.70
C GLN A 507 -20.11 -13.64 21.25
N ALA A 508 -19.51 -14.42 22.16
CA ALA A 508 -19.04 -15.78 21.87
C ALA A 508 -20.19 -16.71 21.46
N ASP A 509 -21.32 -16.68 22.18
CA ASP A 509 -22.51 -17.48 21.84
C ASP A 509 -23.10 -17.08 20.48
N TYR A 510 -23.15 -15.78 20.19
CA TYR A 510 -23.63 -15.27 18.91
C TYR A 510 -22.71 -15.70 17.77
N ARG A 511 -21.38 -15.60 17.94
CA ARG A 511 -20.39 -16.11 16.97
C ARG A 511 -20.52 -17.61 16.74
N ALA A 512 -20.67 -18.40 17.80
CA ALA A 512 -20.85 -19.84 17.69
C ALA A 512 -22.13 -20.19 16.91
N MET A 513 -23.23 -19.47 17.14
CA MET A 513 -24.45 -19.61 16.33
C MET A 513 -24.26 -19.18 14.89
N GLN A 514 -23.51 -18.10 14.65
CA GLN A 514 -23.20 -17.66 13.30
C GLN A 514 -22.37 -18.69 12.53
N GLN A 515 -21.33 -19.27 13.14
CA GLN A 515 -20.53 -20.34 12.53
C GLN A 515 -21.41 -21.57 12.18
N GLN A 516 -22.38 -21.91 13.03
CA GLN A 516 -23.35 -22.96 12.72
C GLN A 516 -24.25 -22.59 11.54
N VAL A 517 -24.73 -21.35 11.45
CA VAL A 517 -25.50 -20.84 10.31
C VAL A 517 -24.67 -20.94 9.03
N GLU A 518 -23.42 -20.49 9.05
CA GLU A 518 -22.52 -20.50 7.91
C GLU A 518 -22.23 -21.92 7.42
N LYS A 519 -21.98 -22.85 8.35
CA LYS A 519 -21.83 -24.27 8.03
C LYS A 519 -23.09 -24.83 7.33
N LEU A 520 -24.27 -24.54 7.88
CA LEU A 520 -25.54 -25.00 7.29
C LEU A 520 -25.78 -24.40 5.90
N GLU A 521 -25.35 -23.16 5.64
CA GLU A 521 -25.42 -22.57 4.31
C GLU A 521 -24.46 -23.24 3.32
N GLY A 522 -23.24 -23.56 3.76
CA GLY A 522 -22.29 -24.36 2.98
C GLY A 522 -22.88 -25.71 2.60
N ASP A 523 -23.42 -26.44 3.58
CA ASP A 523 -24.09 -27.72 3.38
C ASP A 523 -25.29 -27.59 2.41
N LEU A 524 -26.08 -26.52 2.54
CA LEU A 524 -27.22 -26.25 1.66
C LEU A 524 -26.77 -25.98 0.21
N ALA A 525 -25.71 -25.19 0.03
CA ALA A 525 -25.14 -24.88 -1.28
C ALA A 525 -24.56 -26.15 -1.94
N GLU A 526 -23.90 -27.02 -1.17
CA GLU A 526 -23.41 -28.31 -1.66
C GLU A 526 -24.56 -29.20 -2.12
N VAL A 527 -25.59 -29.41 -1.29
CA VAL A 527 -26.77 -30.21 -1.66
C VAL A 527 -27.44 -29.67 -2.92
N ARG A 528 -27.54 -28.35 -3.08
CA ARG A 528 -28.07 -27.72 -4.30
C ARG A 528 -27.21 -27.98 -5.53
N ARG A 529 -25.88 -27.91 -5.41
CA ARG A 529 -24.95 -28.28 -6.49
C ARG A 529 -25.11 -29.75 -6.87
N GLU A 530 -25.22 -30.65 -5.92
CA GLU A 530 -25.46 -32.07 -6.18
C GLU A 530 -26.81 -32.31 -6.87
N MET A 531 -27.88 -31.63 -6.42
CA MET A 531 -29.18 -31.70 -7.09
C MET A 531 -29.11 -31.21 -8.53
N ALA A 532 -28.41 -30.10 -8.80
CA ALA A 532 -28.23 -29.57 -10.15
C ALA A 532 -27.46 -30.58 -11.04
N LYS A 533 -26.41 -31.23 -10.53
CA LYS A 533 -25.73 -32.34 -11.23
C LYS A 533 -26.69 -33.49 -11.53
N MET A 534 -27.55 -33.85 -10.56
CA MET A 534 -28.54 -34.90 -10.74
C MET A 534 -29.68 -34.53 -11.70
N GLN A 535 -29.89 -33.25 -12.05
CA GLN A 535 -30.86 -32.87 -13.08
C GLN A 535 -30.41 -33.33 -14.47
N ASN A 536 -29.11 -33.25 -14.76
CA ASN A 536 -28.49 -33.70 -16.01
C ASN A 536 -27.31 -34.66 -15.71
N PRO A 537 -27.59 -35.87 -15.18
CA PRO A 537 -26.54 -36.74 -14.66
C PRO A 537 -25.71 -37.34 -15.79
N THR A 538 -24.39 -37.36 -15.62
CA THR A 538 -23.48 -38.07 -16.53
C THR A 538 -23.67 -39.59 -16.42
N ALA A 539 -23.11 -40.36 -17.34
CA ALA A 539 -23.15 -41.83 -17.24
C ALA A 539 -22.54 -42.35 -15.93
N ARG A 540 -21.48 -41.69 -15.44
CA ARG A 540 -20.83 -42.00 -14.16
C ARG A 540 -21.77 -41.73 -12.99
N ASP A 541 -22.48 -40.60 -13.01
CA ASP A 541 -23.44 -40.24 -11.96
C ASP A 541 -24.62 -41.21 -11.93
N LYS A 542 -25.14 -41.62 -13.09
CA LYS A 542 -26.19 -42.63 -13.21
C LYS A 542 -25.76 -43.97 -12.60
N LEU A 543 -24.54 -44.41 -12.88
CA LEU A 543 -23.99 -45.65 -12.32
C LEU A 543 -23.80 -45.57 -10.80
N ALA A 544 -23.29 -44.45 -10.29
CA ALA A 544 -23.17 -44.23 -8.86
C ALA A 544 -24.54 -44.23 -8.18
N ALA A 545 -25.54 -43.58 -8.78
CA ALA A 545 -26.90 -43.50 -8.28
C ALA A 545 -27.61 -44.87 -8.21
N LEU A 546 -27.25 -45.85 -9.04
CA LEU A 546 -27.82 -47.21 -8.97
C LEU A 546 -27.59 -47.86 -7.61
N ARG A 547 -26.46 -47.60 -6.94
CA ARG A 547 -26.19 -48.08 -5.57
C ARG A 547 -27.18 -47.54 -4.55
N HIS A 548 -27.80 -46.40 -4.85
CA HIS A 548 -28.79 -45.73 -4.03
C HIS A 548 -30.22 -45.90 -4.56
N GLY A 549 -30.45 -46.84 -5.50
CA GLY A 549 -31.76 -47.13 -6.08
C GLY A 549 -32.17 -46.21 -7.23
N GLY A 550 -31.20 -45.60 -7.93
CA GLY A 550 -31.40 -44.79 -9.12
C GLY A 550 -31.39 -43.29 -8.87
N VAL A 551 -31.30 -42.51 -9.96
CA VAL A 551 -31.18 -41.04 -9.92
C VAL A 551 -32.34 -40.39 -9.17
N ASP A 552 -33.58 -40.87 -9.36
CA ASP A 552 -34.75 -40.28 -8.71
C ASP A 552 -34.75 -40.48 -7.20
N ARG A 553 -34.25 -41.63 -6.73
CA ARG A 553 -34.11 -41.88 -5.29
C ARG A 553 -33.02 -41.01 -4.66
N VAL A 554 -31.90 -40.81 -5.36
CA VAL A 554 -30.87 -39.84 -4.95
C VAL A 554 -31.45 -38.42 -4.90
N ARG A 555 -32.20 -37.99 -5.91
CA ARG A 555 -32.86 -36.66 -5.92
C ARG A 555 -33.81 -36.50 -4.73
N GLN A 556 -34.64 -37.51 -4.42
CA GLN A 556 -35.53 -37.47 -3.25
C GLN A 556 -34.75 -37.36 -1.94
N GLN A 557 -33.63 -38.09 -1.80
CA GLN A 557 -32.76 -37.99 -0.63
C GLN A 557 -32.13 -36.60 -0.51
N LEU A 558 -31.66 -36.02 -1.61
CA LEU A 558 -31.10 -34.66 -1.64
C LEU A 558 -32.16 -33.61 -1.30
N LEU A 559 -33.38 -33.73 -1.81
CA LEU A 559 -34.49 -32.83 -1.47
C LEU A 559 -34.87 -32.91 0.02
N ALA A 560 -34.88 -34.11 0.59
CA ALA A 560 -35.11 -34.31 2.02
C ALA A 560 -34.00 -33.70 2.88
N LYS A 561 -32.73 -33.86 2.46
CA LYS A 561 -31.57 -33.20 3.09
C LYS A 561 -31.69 -31.67 2.98
N GLU A 562 -32.00 -31.13 1.81
CA GLU A 562 -32.19 -29.70 1.60
C GLU A 562 -33.25 -29.13 2.54
N THR A 563 -34.40 -29.81 2.65
CA THR A 563 -35.51 -29.39 3.53
C THR A 563 -35.10 -29.42 5.01
N ALA A 564 -34.35 -30.44 5.43
CA ALA A 564 -33.86 -30.57 6.81
C ALA A 564 -32.86 -29.46 7.15
N ILE A 565 -31.87 -29.22 6.27
CA ILE A 565 -30.88 -28.15 6.43
C ILE A 565 -31.57 -26.78 6.45
N ALA A 566 -32.51 -26.52 5.53
CA ALA A 566 -33.24 -25.26 5.48
C ALA A 566 -34.08 -25.01 6.75
N LYS A 567 -34.67 -26.05 7.34
CA LYS A 567 -35.41 -25.94 8.61
C LYS A 567 -34.48 -25.61 9.77
N GLU A 568 -33.35 -26.29 9.90
CA GLU A 568 -32.36 -26.02 10.95
C GLU A 568 -31.75 -24.62 10.79
N LEU A 569 -31.41 -24.22 9.56
CA LEU A 569 -30.92 -22.89 9.22
C LEU A 569 -31.91 -21.81 9.68
N ASN A 570 -33.20 -21.98 9.38
CA ASN A 570 -34.23 -21.04 9.82
C ASN A 570 -34.38 -21.00 11.36
N SER A 571 -34.23 -22.14 12.04
CA SER A 571 -34.23 -22.21 13.51
C SER A 571 -33.08 -21.41 14.12
N ARG A 572 -31.85 -21.65 13.63
CA ARG A 572 -30.63 -20.95 14.09
C ARG A 572 -30.69 -19.45 13.82
N MET A 573 -31.14 -19.06 12.63
CA MET A 573 -31.35 -17.65 12.28
C MET A 573 -32.37 -16.96 13.20
N ASN A 574 -33.45 -17.65 13.58
CA ASN A 574 -34.41 -17.10 14.54
C ASN A 574 -33.80 -16.95 15.95
N GLY A 575 -32.95 -17.89 16.36
CA GLY A 575 -32.18 -17.78 17.62
C GLY A 575 -31.28 -16.55 17.64
N MET A 576 -30.49 -16.35 16.58
CA MET A 576 -29.64 -15.15 16.44
C MET A 576 -30.46 -13.86 16.46
N LYS A 577 -31.62 -13.85 15.78
CA LYS A 577 -32.52 -12.70 15.77
C LYS A 577 -33.01 -12.35 17.17
N LEU A 578 -33.40 -13.34 17.97
CA LEU A 578 -33.87 -13.13 19.34
C LEU A 578 -32.76 -12.58 20.25
N MET A 579 -31.51 -12.99 20.04
CA MET A 579 -30.37 -12.42 20.76
C MET A 579 -30.07 -10.97 20.36
N ALA A 580 -30.18 -10.63 19.07
CA ALA A 580 -29.86 -9.29 18.57
C ALA A 580 -30.99 -8.27 18.77
N ALA A 581 -32.26 -8.72 18.81
CA ALA A 581 -33.43 -7.84 18.83
C ALA A 581 -33.44 -6.77 19.94
N PRO A 582 -33.13 -7.09 21.21
CA PRO A 582 -33.10 -6.08 22.28
C PRO A 582 -32.13 -4.94 21.99
N HIS A 583 -31.01 -5.25 21.33
CA HIS A 583 -29.95 -4.28 21.05
C HIS A 583 -30.30 -3.38 19.86
N VAL A 584 -30.89 -3.96 18.81
CA VAL A 584 -31.35 -3.22 17.63
C VAL A 584 -32.50 -2.28 17.99
N GLU A 585 -33.46 -2.73 18.82
CA GLU A 585 -34.57 -1.90 19.28
C GLU A 585 -34.08 -0.71 20.14
N ALA A 586 -33.13 -0.94 21.04
CA ALA A 586 -32.55 0.12 21.86
C ALA A 586 -31.85 1.20 21.01
N LEU A 587 -31.14 0.80 19.95
CA LEU A 587 -30.53 1.75 19.01
C LEU A 587 -31.57 2.55 18.24
N GLN A 588 -32.61 1.90 17.70
CA GLN A 588 -33.67 2.59 16.96
C GLN A 588 -34.37 3.63 17.84
N GLN A 589 -34.61 3.32 19.12
CA GLN A 589 -35.16 4.27 20.10
C GLN A 589 -34.21 5.45 20.36
N SER A 590 -32.91 5.18 20.53
CA SER A 590 -31.89 6.22 20.72
C SER A 590 -31.78 7.16 19.51
N GLN A 591 -31.78 6.60 18.30
CA GLN A 591 -31.75 7.38 17.06
C GLN A 591 -33.02 8.22 16.88
N ALA A 592 -34.19 7.66 17.16
CA ALA A 592 -35.46 8.40 17.12
C ALA A 592 -35.45 9.57 18.11
N LYS A 593 -34.91 9.37 19.32
CA LYS A 593 -34.75 10.42 20.33
C LYS A 593 -33.79 11.52 19.86
N ALA A 594 -32.61 11.17 19.35
CA ALA A 594 -31.64 12.13 18.85
C ALA A 594 -32.17 12.94 17.64
N GLN A 595 -32.93 12.30 16.75
CA GLN A 595 -33.61 12.99 15.66
C GLN A 595 -34.68 13.95 16.16
N ALA A 596 -35.50 13.54 17.14
CA ALA A 596 -36.49 14.40 17.77
C ALA A 596 -35.84 15.62 18.45
N GLU A 597 -34.72 15.43 19.15
CA GLU A 597 -33.95 16.52 19.78
C GLU A 597 -33.38 17.49 18.74
N ARG A 598 -32.80 16.98 17.64
CA ARG A 598 -32.33 17.83 16.53
C ARG A 598 -33.47 18.61 15.87
N GLN A 599 -34.64 18.00 15.69
CA GLN A 599 -35.82 18.68 15.17
C GLN A 599 -36.33 19.74 16.13
N ALA A 600 -36.39 19.44 17.43
CA ALA A 600 -36.76 20.41 18.46
C ALA A 600 -35.77 21.58 18.51
N GLN A 601 -34.46 21.34 18.37
CA GLN A 601 -33.44 22.38 18.32
C GLN A 601 -33.59 23.26 17.07
N LYS A 602 -33.85 22.65 15.89
CA LYS A 602 -34.14 23.42 14.66
C LYS A 602 -35.39 24.27 14.80
N GLN A 603 -36.45 23.75 15.43
CA GLN A 603 -37.67 24.50 15.70
C GLN A 603 -37.44 25.64 16.71
N ALA A 604 -36.65 25.40 17.77
CA ALA A 604 -36.29 26.43 18.74
C ALA A 604 -35.47 27.56 18.09
N VAL A 605 -34.50 27.23 17.23
CA VAL A 605 -33.74 28.24 16.46
C VAL A 605 -34.65 29.01 15.51
N ALA A 606 -35.56 28.34 14.81
CA ALA A 606 -36.53 28.99 13.93
C ALA A 606 -37.48 29.92 14.70
N GLN A 607 -37.98 29.50 15.87
CA GLN A 607 -38.85 30.31 16.73
C GLN A 607 -38.10 31.50 17.33
N SER A 608 -36.85 31.32 17.75
CA SER A 608 -36.02 32.42 18.28
C SER A 608 -35.71 33.50 17.22
N ARG A 609 -35.67 33.15 15.92
CA ARG A 609 -35.52 34.10 14.81
C ARG A 609 -36.79 34.92 14.53
N VAL A 610 -37.96 34.47 14.93
CA VAL A 610 -39.24 35.20 14.70
C VAL A 610 -39.51 36.24 15.80
N VAL A 611 -38.83 36.15 16.95
CA VAL A 611 -39.12 37.00 18.12
C VAL A 611 -38.02 38.03 18.42
N SER A 612 -37.03 38.20 17.55
CA SER A 612 -36.01 39.24 17.72
C SER A 612 -36.32 40.47 16.85
N PRO A 613 -36.97 41.54 17.36
CA PRO A 613 -36.94 42.83 16.68
C PRO A 613 -35.49 43.33 16.66
N ALA A 614 -35.09 43.92 15.53
CA ALA A 614 -33.73 44.38 15.26
C ALA A 614 -33.13 45.18 16.44
N PRO A 615 -31.94 44.81 16.96
CA PRO A 615 -31.32 45.58 18.02
C PRO A 615 -30.73 46.86 17.42
N GLN A 616 -31.22 47.99 17.89
CA GLN A 616 -30.55 49.28 17.74
C GLN A 616 -29.21 49.24 18.51
N ASN A 617 -28.18 49.75 17.85
CA ASN A 617 -26.83 49.95 18.35
C ASN A 617 -26.77 50.45 19.80
N ALA A 618 -26.09 49.70 20.69
CA ALA A 618 -25.40 50.26 21.84
C ALA A 618 -24.35 49.30 22.41
N GLY A 619 -23.11 49.79 22.51
CA GLY A 619 -22.26 49.60 23.70
C GLY A 619 -21.54 48.27 23.87
N SER A 620 -20.27 48.25 23.46
CA SER A 620 -19.25 47.32 23.95
C SER A 620 -19.06 47.46 25.46
N GLN A 621 -19.02 46.34 26.20
CA GLN A 621 -18.17 46.19 27.39
C GLN A 621 -18.03 44.71 27.83
N ASN A 622 -16.78 44.37 28.17
CA ASN A 622 -16.20 43.22 28.85
C ASN A 622 -17.12 42.25 29.61
N LEU A 623 -16.76 40.95 29.60
CA LEU A 623 -16.36 40.20 30.81
C LEU A 623 -15.87 38.77 30.51
N ALA A 624 -14.82 38.39 31.22
CA ALA A 624 -14.18 37.08 31.26
C ALA A 624 -14.63 36.28 32.49
N ALA A 625 -14.63 34.94 32.40
CA ALA A 625 -14.42 33.95 33.50
C ALA A 625 -14.83 32.53 32.99
N SER A 626 -13.89 31.59 32.85
CA SER A 626 -13.42 30.63 33.88
C SER A 626 -14.43 29.52 34.22
N GLN A 627 -14.20 28.30 33.70
CA GLN A 627 -14.71 27.07 34.31
C GLN A 627 -13.68 25.93 34.21
N LYS A 628 -13.57 25.21 35.32
CA LYS A 628 -12.55 24.24 35.73
C LYS A 628 -13.19 22.85 35.69
N ALA A 629 -12.51 21.83 35.16
CA ALA A 629 -12.97 20.43 35.15
C ALA A 629 -12.19 19.58 36.18
N PRO A 630 -12.80 18.52 36.77
CA PRO A 630 -12.22 17.73 37.87
C PRO A 630 -11.56 16.41 37.42
N GLU A 631 -10.64 15.92 38.26
CA GLU A 631 -9.91 14.63 38.17
C GLU A 631 -10.81 13.38 38.21
N PRO A 632 -10.38 12.25 37.59
CA PRO A 632 -10.93 10.94 37.86
C PRO A 632 -10.04 10.05 38.76
N ALA A 633 -10.73 9.17 39.50
CA ALA A 633 -10.26 8.37 40.61
C ALA A 633 -9.57 7.04 40.23
N LYS A 634 -8.83 6.52 41.22
CA LYS A 634 -8.04 5.27 41.22
C LYS A 634 -8.91 4.00 41.22
N LEU A 635 -8.47 2.97 40.49
CA LEU A 635 -8.97 1.59 40.55
C LEU A 635 -7.93 0.66 41.21
N ALA A 636 -8.42 -0.26 42.03
CA ALA A 636 -7.67 -1.29 42.76
C ALA A 636 -7.83 -2.68 42.08
N PRO A 637 -6.97 -3.67 42.38
CA PRO A 637 -6.70 -4.82 41.50
C PRO A 637 -7.52 -6.07 41.84
N LEU A 638 -7.63 -6.98 40.87
CA LEU A 638 -8.19 -8.33 41.03
C LEU A 638 -7.15 -9.43 40.71
N PRO A 639 -7.37 -10.67 41.20
CA PRO A 639 -6.31 -11.59 41.62
C PRO A 639 -6.02 -12.75 40.65
N LYS A 640 -4.90 -13.43 40.93
CA LYS A 640 -4.35 -14.64 40.28
C LYS A 640 -5.15 -15.91 40.55
N ALA A 641 -5.15 -16.81 39.57
CA ALA A 641 -5.33 -18.26 39.66
C ALA A 641 -4.95 -18.86 38.29
N ALA A 642 -4.57 -20.12 38.09
CA ALA A 642 -3.94 -21.18 38.86
C ALA A 642 -3.54 -22.22 37.78
N GLU A 643 -2.46 -22.96 38.03
CA GLU A 643 -1.89 -24.00 37.17
C GLU A 643 -2.84 -25.19 37.01
N ASP A 644 -2.76 -25.91 35.89
CA ASP A 644 -2.89 -27.37 35.88
C ASP A 644 -2.22 -27.97 34.64
N GLU A 645 -1.39 -28.98 34.91
CA GLU A 645 -0.64 -29.82 33.97
C GLU A 645 -1.56 -30.82 33.27
N GLN A 646 -1.20 -31.25 32.05
CA GLN A 646 -1.30 -32.67 31.69
C GLN A 646 -0.50 -33.05 30.44
N ASP A 647 0.02 -34.27 30.54
CA ASP A 647 1.11 -34.94 29.84
C ASP A 647 0.53 -36.05 28.96
N VAL A 648 0.91 -36.17 27.67
CA VAL A 648 0.74 -37.42 26.89
C VAL A 648 1.61 -37.49 25.61
N SER A 649 2.66 -38.30 25.70
CA SER A 649 3.16 -39.36 24.80
C SER A 649 3.11 -39.25 23.26
N ASP A 650 4.32 -39.34 22.67
CA ASP A 650 4.81 -40.25 21.61
C ASP A 650 3.84 -40.85 20.58
N LEU A 651 4.20 -40.71 19.29
CA LEU A 651 4.07 -41.76 18.27
C LEU A 651 4.91 -41.42 17.01
N ASP A 652 5.96 -42.22 16.80
CA ASP A 652 6.70 -42.38 15.54
C ASP A 652 5.79 -42.87 14.41
N LEU A 653 6.08 -42.51 13.15
CA LEU A 653 5.90 -43.39 11.98
C LEU A 653 6.68 -42.86 10.77
N ASP A 654 7.49 -43.77 10.21
CA ASP A 654 8.36 -43.67 9.04
C ASP A 654 7.63 -43.76 7.67
N ASP A 655 8.43 -43.54 6.61
CA ASP A 655 8.41 -44.15 5.26
C ASP A 655 7.97 -43.32 4.02
N ASP A 656 9.02 -42.96 3.25
CA ASP A 656 9.29 -43.22 1.81
C ASP A 656 8.44 -42.66 0.63
N ASP A 657 9.15 -41.83 -0.16
CA ASP A 657 9.26 -41.59 -1.65
C ASP A 657 8.42 -42.44 -2.66
N PRO A 658 8.25 -42.07 -3.97
CA PRO A 658 9.14 -41.24 -4.82
C PRO A 658 8.49 -40.30 -5.87
N LYS A 659 9.39 -39.51 -6.47
CA LYS A 659 9.26 -38.56 -7.60
C LYS A 659 8.91 -39.20 -8.97
N VAL A 660 8.20 -38.44 -9.80
CA VAL A 660 8.11 -38.61 -11.27
C VAL A 660 8.21 -37.24 -11.95
N GLU A 661 9.25 -37.04 -12.76
CA GLU A 661 9.46 -35.87 -13.64
C GLU A 661 8.90 -36.14 -15.05
N VAL A 662 8.22 -35.15 -15.65
CA VAL A 662 7.91 -35.11 -17.09
C VAL A 662 8.07 -33.68 -17.59
N GLU A 663 9.01 -33.47 -18.52
CA GLU A 663 9.18 -32.21 -19.28
C GLU A 663 8.20 -32.12 -20.47
N PRO A 664 7.76 -30.91 -20.84
CA PRO A 664 7.38 -30.63 -22.22
C PRO A 664 8.12 -29.45 -22.85
N LYS A 665 8.32 -29.60 -24.17
CA LYS A 665 9.05 -28.76 -25.12
C LYS A 665 8.35 -27.41 -25.41
N LYS A 666 9.15 -26.37 -25.64
CA LYS A 666 8.73 -25.03 -26.11
C LYS A 666 8.77 -24.93 -27.64
N GLU A 667 7.76 -24.28 -28.22
CA GLU A 667 7.72 -23.83 -29.62
C GLU A 667 7.75 -22.29 -29.71
N ASP A 668 8.34 -21.79 -30.80
CA ASP A 668 8.75 -20.41 -31.05
C ASP A 668 7.58 -19.44 -31.35
N LEU A 669 7.60 -18.27 -30.71
CA LEU A 669 6.74 -17.12 -31.03
C LEU A 669 7.56 -15.91 -31.50
N GLN A 670 7.13 -15.32 -32.61
CA GLN A 670 7.73 -14.16 -33.28
C GLN A 670 7.63 -12.88 -32.42
N LYS A 671 8.74 -12.13 -32.34
CA LYS A 671 8.89 -10.93 -31.50
C LYS A 671 8.15 -9.71 -32.05
N LYS A 672 7.24 -9.14 -31.24
CA LYS A 672 6.76 -7.75 -31.34
C LYS A 672 7.77 -6.79 -30.69
N PRO A 673 7.79 -5.49 -31.07
CA PRO A 673 8.69 -4.49 -30.47
C PRO A 673 8.42 -4.34 -28.97
N SER A 674 9.49 -4.10 -28.20
CA SER A 674 9.40 -4.04 -26.74
C SER A 674 8.85 -2.69 -26.27
N VAL A 675 8.18 -2.68 -25.12
CA VAL A 675 7.72 -1.45 -24.43
C VAL A 675 8.87 -0.45 -24.22
N GLY A 676 10.10 -0.94 -24.02
CA GLY A 676 11.29 -0.09 -23.91
C GLY A 676 11.61 0.72 -25.17
N ASP A 677 11.23 0.22 -26.35
CA ASP A 677 11.44 0.91 -27.63
C ASP A 677 10.40 2.02 -27.88
N ILE A 678 9.19 1.85 -27.33
CA ILE A 678 8.10 2.84 -27.42
C ILE A 678 8.31 3.94 -26.36
N LEU A 679 8.64 3.58 -25.12
CA LEU A 679 8.87 4.55 -24.03
C LEU A 679 10.09 5.44 -24.27
N LYS A 680 11.14 4.94 -24.94
CA LYS A 680 12.30 5.76 -25.34
C LYS A 680 11.93 6.84 -26.38
N LYS A 681 10.83 6.67 -27.12
CA LYS A 681 10.33 7.69 -28.07
C LYS A 681 9.38 8.70 -27.42
N SER A 682 8.71 8.36 -26.32
CA SER A 682 7.76 9.25 -25.62
C SER A 682 8.34 10.00 -24.41
N HIS A 683 9.50 9.57 -23.88
CA HIS A 683 10.17 10.21 -22.74
C HIS A 683 11.42 11.02 -23.08
N SER A 684 11.52 11.57 -24.30
CA SER A 684 12.41 12.71 -24.48
C SER A 684 11.84 13.88 -23.67
N THR A 685 12.43 14.18 -22.51
CA THR A 685 12.38 15.54 -21.97
C THR A 685 12.70 16.48 -23.13
N PRO A 686 11.89 17.52 -23.40
CA PRO A 686 12.21 18.45 -24.45
C PRO A 686 13.58 19.03 -24.10
N ASN A 687 14.59 18.63 -24.86
CA ASN A 687 15.88 19.26 -24.81
C ASN A 687 15.60 20.70 -25.23
N LEU A 688 15.80 21.66 -24.31
CA LEU A 688 15.51 23.08 -24.54
C LEU A 688 16.32 23.69 -25.71
N GLY A 689 17.17 22.91 -26.38
CA GLY A 689 17.78 23.24 -27.66
C GLY A 689 17.15 22.46 -28.82
N GLY A 690 16.36 23.13 -29.66
CA GLY A 690 16.14 22.70 -31.05
C GLY A 690 14.70 22.77 -31.58
N LEU A 691 14.15 23.97 -31.74
CA LEU A 691 13.10 24.23 -32.73
C LEU A 691 13.76 24.90 -33.94
N GLN A 692 14.31 24.11 -34.86
CA GLN A 692 14.72 24.57 -36.18
C GLN A 692 13.67 24.14 -37.22
N GLN A 693 13.06 25.14 -37.84
CA GLN A 693 12.15 24.96 -38.98
C GLN A 693 12.92 24.42 -40.19
N GLY A 694 12.26 23.51 -40.91
CA GLY A 694 12.85 22.80 -42.04
C GLY A 694 13.23 23.69 -43.22
N VAL A 695 14.34 23.32 -43.85
CA VAL A 695 14.68 23.67 -45.22
C VAL A 695 15.14 22.36 -45.89
N GLU A 696 14.48 22.02 -46.99
CA GLU A 696 14.81 20.90 -47.86
C GLU A 696 16.22 21.07 -48.47
N ALA A 697 17.02 20.00 -48.48
CA ALA A 697 18.04 19.78 -49.53
C ALA A 697 18.65 18.37 -49.46
N GLU A 698 18.39 17.65 -50.55
CA GLU A 698 19.28 16.79 -51.36
C GLU A 698 20.11 15.63 -50.78
N GLU A 699 20.00 14.53 -51.52
CA GLU A 699 20.70 13.27 -51.41
C GLU A 699 22.22 13.42 -51.55
N HIS A 700 22.98 12.94 -50.55
CA HIS A 700 24.32 12.44 -50.80
C HIS A 700 24.61 11.16 -50.01
N LYS A 701 24.92 10.10 -50.76
CA LYS A 701 25.46 8.81 -50.29
C LYS A 701 26.78 8.99 -49.52
N PRO A 702 27.07 8.17 -48.50
CA PRO A 702 28.44 7.94 -48.09
C PRO A 702 28.94 6.57 -48.53
N ALA A 703 30.12 6.59 -49.16
CA ALA A 703 30.96 5.45 -49.43
C ALA A 703 31.67 4.97 -48.14
N ALA A 704 31.95 3.68 -48.10
CA ALA A 704 32.77 3.02 -47.09
C ALA A 704 34.25 3.46 -47.17
N ASN A 705 34.91 3.64 -46.02
CA ASN A 705 36.13 2.87 -45.71
C ASN A 705 36.82 3.18 -44.36
N SER A 706 37.33 2.09 -43.81
CA SER A 706 38.53 1.92 -42.97
C SER A 706 38.49 2.23 -41.47
N LEU A 707 38.48 1.12 -40.73
CA LEU A 707 38.94 0.94 -39.37
C LEU A 707 40.44 1.23 -39.22
N ARG A 708 40.83 1.93 -38.16
CA ARG A 708 42.12 1.74 -37.49
C ARG A 708 41.96 1.86 -35.97
N ALA A 709 42.49 0.85 -35.29
CA ALA A 709 42.51 0.67 -33.85
C ALA A 709 43.56 1.56 -33.16
N SER A 710 43.33 1.88 -31.89
CA SER A 710 44.27 1.67 -30.77
C SER A 710 43.80 2.40 -29.50
N GLY A 711 43.97 1.77 -28.33
CA GLY A 711 43.82 2.43 -27.03
C GLY A 711 43.13 1.58 -25.95
N GLY A 712 43.70 0.42 -25.61
CA GLY A 712 43.26 -0.39 -24.47
C GLY A 712 43.81 0.15 -23.14
N TRP A 713 42.97 0.18 -22.10
CA TRP A 713 43.37 0.34 -20.71
C TRP A 713 42.91 -0.87 -19.91
N GLN A 714 43.88 -1.56 -19.29
CA GLN A 714 43.71 -2.74 -18.47
C GLN A 714 43.35 -2.36 -17.03
N SER A 715 42.41 -3.11 -16.44
CA SER A 715 42.02 -3.05 -15.04
C SER A 715 42.98 -3.84 -14.13
N ALA A 716 43.31 -3.25 -12.99
CA ALA A 716 44.14 -3.84 -11.95
C ALA A 716 43.36 -4.88 -11.12
N LYS A 717 44.02 -6.00 -10.80
CA LYS A 717 43.56 -7.03 -9.85
C LYS A 717 44.01 -6.68 -8.42
N PRO A 718 43.21 -6.94 -7.37
CA PRO A 718 43.67 -6.89 -5.99
C PRO A 718 44.35 -8.21 -5.58
N SER A 719 45.52 -8.09 -4.95
CA SER A 719 46.29 -9.18 -4.34
C SER A 719 45.81 -9.48 -2.91
N GLY A 720 45.49 -10.74 -2.63
CA GLY A 720 45.22 -11.24 -1.28
C GLY A 720 46.49 -11.42 -0.43
N PRO A 721 46.38 -11.52 0.91
CA PRO A 721 47.52 -11.70 1.80
C PRO A 721 47.89 -13.18 2.00
N LYS A 722 49.19 -13.46 2.05
CA LYS A 722 49.78 -14.74 2.48
C LYS A 722 50.04 -14.75 3.99
N PRO A 723 50.03 -15.93 4.65
CA PRO A 723 50.28 -16.07 6.08
C PRO A 723 51.78 -16.10 6.37
N GLY A 724 52.22 -15.32 7.36
CA GLY A 724 53.56 -15.37 7.93
C GLY A 724 53.50 -15.96 9.34
N GLY A 725 53.95 -17.21 9.48
CA GLY A 725 54.28 -17.78 10.77
C GLY A 725 55.65 -17.27 11.21
N ASN A 726 55.78 -16.93 12.49
CA ASN A 726 57.05 -17.03 13.21
C ASN A 726 56.77 -17.38 14.67
N SER A 727 57.29 -18.54 15.04
CA SER A 727 57.48 -19.01 16.41
C SER A 727 58.48 -18.14 17.15
N LEU A 728 58.23 -17.85 18.42
CA LEU A 728 59.26 -17.83 19.46
C LEU A 728 58.61 -18.03 20.83
N SER A 729 59.13 -19.02 21.54
CA SER A 729 58.78 -19.40 22.89
C SER A 729 59.33 -18.41 23.92
N SER A 730 58.64 -18.24 25.05
CA SER A 730 59.18 -18.53 26.39
C SER A 730 58.23 -18.08 27.52
N SER A 731 58.12 -18.98 28.50
CA SER A 731 57.94 -18.77 29.96
C SER A 731 56.69 -18.10 30.54
N ARG A 732 56.01 -18.90 31.40
CA ARG A 732 55.56 -18.64 32.81
C ARG A 732 55.09 -17.21 33.12
N HIS A 733 53.87 -16.99 33.60
CA HIS A 733 53.34 -17.48 34.87
C HIS A 733 51.81 -17.47 34.89
#